data_AF-A0A024UEV6-F1
#
_entry.id   AF-A0A024UEV6-F1
#
_cell.length_a   1.000
_cell.length_b   1.000
_cell.length_c   1.000
_cell.angle_alpha   90.00
_cell.angle_beta   90.00
_cell.angle_gamma   90.00
#
_symmetry.space_group_name_H-M   'P 1'
#
loop_
_entity.id
_entity.type
_entity.pdbx_description
1 polymer ?
#
loop_
_entity_poly.entity_id
_entity_poly.type
_entity_poly.pdbx_seq_one_letter_code
_entity_poly.pdbx_strand_id
1 'polypeptide(L)'
;MSNGTTVGGTTAASSLVATASNKLNRELLRWLQSLDLAYSLKNIKRDFSNGFLIAEIMSRYYDKDISMHSFDNGIGLKVKKDNWDQLLKFMQKIPEFDPLGGKPAADAVMHCENGAAVTYLGRLYQCLTKRELQTVQPRPVEEDIPPYAKPTGSTLIREKMRGPEFVETLDELQIGQKARTVNARHEESLQLERLAESGPTSLEPAKMVRPRKQKLVGEESPICTHAVVKEVQIKTIDDKNFNLAQLRAMRDANASMLQSGQAEYGYGIDQLDLDGAPEKGSVKRRVMDLLNEYISRKLTGTPVLSQLDGRKDRFEGFLEAMWAGGVLHDQDAAGVLEHVVDPGGVLAGALMDSPKDFAKFAGMLHPCLNDYGDDNPIFLATVHMHTTLGAQAVKRDANAAAMLLSDFALPRLASLITTWPSKRHALLKIVYSFSAPKLVAHIQVIKRLREALPRMDVFIDCISLLLGLETELDETLADLYYYYCCMGLDMPHEKLRAACLSMLPRFLAWQPSLTLDLIARVSEFSTRYAWWEVKAQLIIVASAVLTHLTSQPPCDQLDCALTILQREVTPRAPVNLRRVGIAYMAKLLWHFQELVPTYVDVLRSLPLHMLQEVVSIPNEPFVGTLPLQGGSGAIYQLPVVRNVWDSSAIAKQVYLDFNDTASDEGAHDHHHPQSMTILQVCFDQIARDQPPEHVNELFAWTQSMVVAGLEHDHSCEMGVAILSTVAFYSSPSINVLDGPTMDQTLTRICSSGREAHVRLNILAQFLHQLYVSNHASAVKVALNKLKSSVRSFHDSPFAAAVHDLLEG
;
A
#
# COMPACT_ATOMS: atom_id res chain seq x y z
N MET A 1 82.76 22.06 12.06
CA MET A 1 81.97 21.79 13.28
C MET A 1 80.78 20.97 12.82
N SER A 2 80.97 19.66 12.60
CA SER A 2 80.93 18.53 13.58
C SER A 2 79.50 18.02 13.75
N ASN A 3 79.13 16.76 13.58
CA ASN A 3 79.70 15.48 13.13
C ASN A 3 78.45 14.62 12.74
N GLY A 4 78.52 13.64 11.83
CA GLY A 4 78.63 12.19 12.13
C GLY A 4 77.66 11.69 13.24
N THR A 5 76.93 10.57 13.17
CA THR A 5 77.26 9.26 12.60
C THR A 5 76.07 8.28 12.83
N THR A 6 75.81 7.39 11.86
CA THR A 6 75.44 5.95 11.92
C THR A 6 74.42 5.32 12.92
N VAL A 7 73.49 4.56 12.30
CA VAL A 7 73.12 3.13 12.50
C VAL A 7 72.44 2.66 13.79
N GLY A 8 71.32 1.95 13.61
CA GLY A 8 70.81 0.96 14.56
C GLY A 8 69.41 0.48 14.22
N GLY A 9 69.28 -0.64 13.52
CA GLY A 9 67.99 -1.28 13.25
C GLY A 9 67.48 -2.09 14.45
N THR A 10 66.16 -2.11 14.62
CA THR A 10 65.42 -3.24 15.19
C THR A 10 63.99 -3.19 14.68
N THR A 11 63.65 -4.18 13.87
CA THR A 11 62.30 -4.50 13.40
C THR A 11 61.40 -4.91 14.56
N ALA A 12 60.33 -4.17 14.78
CA ALA A 12 59.15 -4.65 15.50
C ALA A 12 57.94 -4.50 14.57
N ALA A 13 57.58 -5.59 13.89
CA ALA A 13 56.37 -5.69 13.11
C ALA A 13 55.16 -5.69 14.06
N SER A 14 54.41 -4.59 14.06
CA SER A 14 53.06 -4.53 14.64
C SER A 14 52.06 -4.66 13.48
N SER A 15 51.50 -5.85 13.34
CA SER A 15 50.42 -6.14 12.40
C SER A 15 49.12 -5.48 12.89
N LEU A 16 48.75 -4.36 12.28
CA LEU A 16 47.43 -3.75 12.43
C LEU A 16 46.37 -4.71 11.86
N VAL A 17 45.50 -5.23 12.72
CA VAL A 17 44.36 -6.07 12.36
C VAL A 17 43.34 -5.20 11.62
N ALA A 18 43.35 -5.27 10.29
CA ALA A 18 42.33 -4.66 9.45
C ALA A 18 40.96 -5.30 9.78
N THR A 19 39.95 -4.47 10.03
CA THR A 19 38.57 -4.91 10.27
C THR A 19 38.05 -5.72 9.08
N ALA A 20 37.77 -7.00 9.31
CA ALA A 20 37.45 -7.99 8.28
C ALA A 20 36.05 -7.77 7.68
N SER A 21 35.98 -7.06 6.55
CA SER A 21 34.74 -6.82 5.80
C SER A 21 34.33 -8.04 4.96
N ASN A 22 33.03 -8.37 4.96
CA ASN A 22 32.44 -9.41 4.09
C ASN A 22 31.98 -8.88 2.71
N LYS A 23 32.32 -7.63 2.35
CA LYS A 23 31.97 -7.05 1.05
C LYS A 23 33.06 -7.33 0.02
N LEU A 24 32.67 -7.81 -1.17
CA LEU A 24 33.60 -8.01 -2.29
C LEU A 24 34.04 -6.66 -2.89
N ASN A 25 35.31 -6.56 -3.26
CA ASN A 25 35.79 -5.48 -4.11
C ASN A 25 35.10 -5.56 -5.48
N ARG A 26 34.86 -4.41 -6.13
CA ARG A 26 34.24 -4.29 -7.46
C ARG A 26 34.95 -5.14 -8.52
N GLU A 27 36.27 -5.29 -8.39
CA GLU A 27 37.06 -6.15 -9.29
C GLU A 27 36.71 -7.64 -9.13
N LEU A 28 36.65 -8.16 -7.90
CA LEU A 28 36.23 -9.55 -7.64
C LEU A 28 34.80 -9.80 -8.07
N LEU A 29 33.90 -8.83 -7.90
CA LEU A 29 32.51 -8.96 -8.30
C LEU A 29 32.36 -9.10 -9.82
N ARG A 30 33.09 -8.29 -10.60
CA ARG A 30 33.11 -8.43 -12.07
C ARG A 30 33.74 -9.74 -12.51
N TRP A 31 34.82 -10.17 -11.86
CA TRP A 31 35.46 -11.44 -12.17
C TRP A 31 34.49 -12.61 -11.95
N LEU A 32 33.85 -12.69 -10.78
CA LEU A 32 32.88 -13.74 -10.48
C LEU A 32 31.68 -13.73 -11.44
N GLN A 33 31.21 -12.55 -11.86
CA GLN A 33 30.15 -12.44 -12.87
C GLN A 33 30.59 -12.92 -14.25
N SER A 34 31.86 -12.72 -14.62
CA SER A 34 32.39 -13.18 -15.92
C SER A 34 32.52 -14.70 -16.05
N LEU A 35 32.51 -15.43 -14.92
CA LEU A 35 32.63 -16.89 -14.89
C LEU A 35 31.30 -17.61 -15.13
N ASP A 36 30.17 -16.89 -15.17
CA ASP A 36 28.81 -17.42 -15.39
C ASP A 36 28.49 -18.64 -14.51
N LEU A 37 28.64 -18.47 -13.19
CA LEU A 37 28.42 -19.52 -12.19
C LEU A 37 26.94 -19.93 -12.12
N ALA A 38 26.68 -21.21 -11.86
CA ALA A 38 25.34 -21.80 -11.82
C ALA A 38 24.40 -21.19 -10.77
N TYR A 39 24.96 -20.54 -9.74
CA TYR A 39 24.19 -19.89 -8.67
C TYR A 39 24.51 -18.41 -8.53
N SER A 40 23.45 -17.59 -8.39
CA SER A 40 23.59 -16.17 -8.07
C SER A 40 24.13 -15.98 -6.64
N LEU A 41 25.21 -15.21 -6.48
CA LEU A 41 25.82 -14.91 -5.18
C LEU A 41 24.95 -13.91 -4.40
N LYS A 42 24.37 -14.33 -3.26
CA LYS A 42 23.55 -13.45 -2.39
C LYS A 42 24.21 -13.20 -1.05
N ASN A 43 24.90 -14.19 -0.50
CA ASN A 43 25.61 -14.11 0.76
C ASN A 43 26.96 -14.81 0.63
N ILE A 44 28.00 -14.05 0.26
CA ILE A 44 29.36 -14.53 -0.02
C ILE A 44 29.87 -15.50 1.07
N LYS A 45 29.62 -15.16 2.33
CA LYS A 45 30.08 -15.95 3.47
C LYS A 45 29.44 -17.33 3.52
N ARG A 46 28.12 -17.42 3.27
CA ARG A 46 27.38 -18.68 3.31
C ARG A 46 27.56 -19.47 2.01
N ASP A 47 27.46 -18.80 0.88
CA ASP A 47 27.40 -19.41 -0.44
C ASP A 47 28.74 -20.10 -0.77
N PHE A 48 29.88 -19.53 -0.37
CA PHE A 48 31.20 -20.15 -0.54
C PHE A 48 31.59 -21.14 0.57
N SER A 49 30.84 -21.24 1.67
CA SER A 49 31.21 -22.10 2.81
C SER A 49 31.22 -23.60 2.49
N ASN A 50 30.42 -24.03 1.52
CA ASN A 50 30.35 -25.45 1.16
C ASN A 50 31.56 -25.92 0.33
N GLY A 51 32.25 -25.02 -0.38
CA GLY A 51 33.33 -25.38 -1.31
C GLY A 51 32.85 -25.70 -2.73
N PHE A 52 31.57 -26.03 -2.95
CA PHE A 52 31.03 -26.30 -4.29
C PHE A 52 31.25 -25.16 -5.30
N LEU A 53 30.98 -23.91 -4.92
CA LEU A 53 31.23 -22.76 -5.79
C LEU A 53 32.72 -22.50 -6.05
N ILE A 54 33.59 -22.87 -5.11
CA ILE A 54 35.04 -22.82 -5.31
C ILE A 54 35.44 -23.89 -6.34
N ALA A 55 34.90 -25.10 -6.24
CA ALA A 55 35.10 -26.16 -7.23
C ALA A 55 34.58 -25.74 -8.62
N GLU A 56 33.43 -25.07 -8.68
CA GLU A 56 32.88 -24.56 -9.93
C GLU A 56 33.79 -23.52 -10.58
N ILE A 57 34.26 -22.53 -9.81
CA ILE A 57 35.25 -21.55 -10.29
C ILE A 57 36.48 -22.28 -10.83
N MET A 58 37.01 -23.24 -10.07
CA MET A 58 38.21 -23.96 -10.45
C MET A 58 38.00 -24.84 -11.70
N SER A 59 36.82 -25.41 -11.89
CA SER A 59 36.47 -26.20 -13.09
C SER A 59 36.48 -25.37 -14.38
N ARG A 60 36.29 -24.04 -14.30
CA ARG A 60 36.42 -23.13 -15.46
C ARG A 60 37.86 -22.96 -15.94
N TYR A 61 38.84 -23.21 -15.05
CA TYR A 61 40.26 -23.07 -15.35
C TYR A 61 40.97 -24.43 -15.49
N TYR A 62 40.47 -25.47 -14.82
CA TYR A 62 41.02 -26.83 -14.79
C TYR A 62 39.92 -27.86 -15.08
N ASP A 63 39.31 -27.75 -16.26
CA ASP A 63 38.18 -28.57 -16.72
C ASP A 63 38.48 -30.08 -16.76
N LYS A 64 39.73 -30.45 -17.02
CA LYS A 64 40.18 -31.85 -17.08
C LYS A 64 40.48 -32.48 -15.72
N ASP A 65 40.77 -31.66 -14.72
CA ASP A 65 41.23 -32.12 -13.41
C ASP A 65 40.16 -32.02 -12.30
N ILE A 66 39.13 -31.20 -12.52
CA ILE A 66 38.02 -30.99 -11.57
C ILE A 66 36.71 -31.40 -12.23
N SER A 67 36.17 -32.53 -11.77
CA SER A 67 34.86 -33.01 -12.20
C SER A 67 33.77 -32.52 -11.24
N MET A 68 32.86 -31.66 -11.71
CA MET A 68 31.75 -31.15 -10.89
C MET A 68 30.81 -32.23 -10.36
N HIS A 69 30.77 -33.42 -10.97
CA HIS A 69 29.98 -34.55 -10.48
C HIS A 69 30.49 -35.15 -9.16
N SER A 70 31.71 -34.85 -8.71
CA SER A 70 32.26 -35.33 -7.43
C SER A 70 31.96 -34.41 -6.25
N PHE A 71 31.36 -33.24 -6.49
CA PHE A 71 31.05 -32.25 -5.46
C PHE A 71 29.54 -32.17 -5.20
N ASP A 72 29.15 -32.09 -3.92
CA ASP A 72 27.75 -32.05 -3.49
C ASP A 72 27.39 -30.68 -2.89
N ASN A 73 26.27 -30.09 -3.31
CA ASN A 73 25.78 -28.79 -2.82
C ASN A 73 25.00 -28.89 -1.48
N GLY A 74 25.12 -30.01 -0.76
CA GLY A 74 24.50 -30.22 0.55
C GLY A 74 24.97 -29.27 1.66
N ILE A 75 24.09 -28.89 2.58
CA ILE A 75 24.39 -27.90 3.63
C ILE A 75 25.08 -28.47 4.88
N GLY A 76 25.16 -29.80 5.01
CA GLY A 76 25.69 -30.48 6.20
C GLY A 76 27.21 -30.42 6.31
N LEU A 77 27.74 -30.33 7.54
CA LEU A 77 29.18 -30.18 7.80
C LEU A 77 30.03 -31.32 7.19
N LYS A 78 29.50 -32.55 7.19
CA LYS A 78 30.14 -33.71 6.57
C LYS A 78 30.37 -33.52 5.08
N VAL A 79 29.39 -32.96 4.37
CA VAL A 79 29.46 -32.66 2.92
C VAL A 79 30.45 -31.54 2.66
N LYS A 80 30.40 -30.46 3.45
CA LYS A 80 31.36 -29.35 3.32
C LYS A 80 32.80 -29.82 3.50
N LYS A 81 33.05 -30.65 4.52
CA LYS A 81 34.37 -31.19 4.80
C LYS A 81 34.88 -32.07 3.66
N ASP A 82 34.03 -32.92 3.10
CA ASP A 82 34.40 -33.75 1.95
C ASP A 82 34.75 -32.90 0.72
N ASN A 83 33.93 -31.91 0.38
CA ASN A 83 34.20 -30.98 -0.73
C ASN A 83 35.53 -30.21 -0.53
N TRP A 84 35.78 -29.68 0.68
CA TRP A 84 37.02 -28.98 0.97
C TRP A 84 38.24 -29.91 0.98
N ASP A 85 38.13 -31.14 1.47
CA ASP A 85 39.20 -32.15 1.41
C ASP A 85 39.54 -32.52 -0.04
N GLN A 86 38.55 -32.62 -0.93
CA GLN A 86 38.76 -32.83 -2.37
C GLN A 86 39.51 -31.64 -3.01
N LEU A 87 39.08 -30.40 -2.72
CA LEU A 87 39.73 -29.18 -3.21
C LEU A 87 41.18 -29.06 -2.71
N LEU A 88 41.41 -29.31 -1.43
CA LEU A 88 42.75 -29.21 -0.83
C LEU A 88 43.72 -30.25 -1.42
N LYS A 89 43.26 -31.49 -1.65
CA LYS A 89 44.07 -32.53 -2.34
C LYS A 89 44.44 -32.14 -3.76
N PHE A 90 43.55 -31.44 -4.47
CA PHE A 90 43.86 -30.90 -5.79
C PHE A 90 44.86 -29.75 -5.70
N MET A 91 44.61 -28.76 -4.85
CA MET A 91 45.44 -27.57 -4.70
C MET A 91 46.88 -27.91 -4.24
N GLN A 92 47.06 -28.95 -3.42
CA GLN A 92 48.39 -29.43 -3.00
C GLN A 92 49.28 -29.91 -4.16
N LYS A 93 48.71 -30.25 -5.32
CA LYS A 93 49.48 -30.71 -6.49
C LYS A 93 50.07 -29.56 -7.31
N ILE A 94 49.60 -28.32 -7.10
CA ILE A 94 49.94 -27.16 -7.91
C ILE A 94 50.54 -26.08 -6.99
N PRO A 95 51.86 -25.82 -7.06
CA PRO A 95 52.54 -24.86 -6.17
C PRO A 95 51.98 -23.44 -6.21
N GLU A 96 51.30 -23.07 -7.31
CA GLU A 96 50.71 -21.75 -7.50
C GLU A 96 49.56 -21.45 -6.51
N PHE A 97 49.01 -22.47 -5.84
CA PHE A 97 47.95 -22.34 -4.84
C PHE A 97 48.46 -22.30 -3.39
N ASP A 98 49.76 -22.42 -3.14
CA ASP A 98 50.36 -22.26 -1.80
C ASP A 98 49.93 -20.95 -1.10
N PRO A 99 49.80 -19.79 -1.79
CA PRO A 99 49.34 -18.55 -1.16
C PRO A 99 47.90 -18.58 -0.62
N LEU A 100 47.06 -19.57 -1.01
CA LEU A 100 45.70 -19.70 -0.49
C LEU A 100 45.66 -20.00 1.01
N GLY A 101 46.75 -20.50 1.60
CA GLY A 101 46.86 -20.76 3.03
C GLY A 101 46.36 -22.14 3.46
N GLY A 102 46.14 -23.05 2.51
CA GLY A 102 45.86 -24.47 2.75
C GLY A 102 44.64 -24.73 3.65
N LYS A 103 44.75 -25.77 4.48
CA LYS A 103 43.64 -26.25 5.33
C LYS A 103 43.11 -25.19 6.32
N PRO A 104 43.94 -24.42 7.05
CA PRO A 104 43.44 -23.38 7.96
C PRO A 104 42.56 -22.32 7.28
N ALA A 105 42.93 -21.90 6.06
CA ALA A 105 42.16 -20.91 5.32
C ALA A 105 40.84 -21.49 4.79
N ALA A 106 40.86 -22.75 4.32
CA ALA A 106 39.66 -23.48 3.93
C ALA A 106 38.70 -23.68 5.11
N ASP A 107 39.21 -24.06 6.28
CA ASP A 107 38.42 -24.24 7.50
C ASP A 107 37.75 -22.91 7.92
N ALA A 108 38.46 -21.78 7.85
CA ALA A 108 37.90 -20.46 8.13
C ALA A 108 36.75 -20.07 7.18
N VAL A 109 36.83 -20.43 5.89
CA VAL A 109 35.73 -20.22 4.92
C VAL A 109 34.57 -21.17 5.22
N MET A 110 34.86 -22.44 5.49
CA MET A 110 33.87 -23.48 5.79
C MET A 110 33.02 -23.11 7.03
N HIS A 111 33.67 -22.59 8.07
CA HIS A 111 33.04 -22.17 9.32
C HIS A 111 32.38 -20.81 9.25
N CYS A 112 32.39 -20.14 8.09
CA CYS A 112 31.84 -18.82 7.93
C CYS A 112 32.48 -17.87 8.96
N GLU A 113 33.80 -17.70 8.90
CA GLU A 113 34.50 -16.63 9.64
C GLU A 113 34.36 -15.28 8.90
N ASN A 114 34.37 -14.18 9.65
CA ASN A 114 34.19 -12.84 9.05
C ASN A 114 35.39 -12.48 8.16
N GLY A 115 35.14 -12.09 6.92
CA GLY A 115 36.15 -11.72 5.93
C GLY A 115 36.96 -12.89 5.34
N ALA A 116 36.82 -14.11 5.86
CA ALA A 116 37.56 -15.29 5.38
C ALA A 116 37.24 -15.62 3.92
N ALA A 117 35.96 -15.67 3.54
CA ALA A 117 35.54 -15.96 2.16
C ALA A 117 36.06 -14.91 1.16
N VAL A 118 36.00 -13.61 1.52
CA VAL A 118 36.49 -12.52 0.66
C VAL A 118 38.00 -12.57 0.50
N THR A 119 38.73 -12.83 1.59
CA THR A 119 40.19 -12.96 1.57
C THR A 119 40.62 -14.16 0.73
N TYR A 120 39.93 -15.29 0.89
CA TYR A 120 40.20 -16.50 0.14
C TYR A 120 39.94 -16.31 -1.36
N LEU A 121 38.81 -15.68 -1.73
CA LEU A 121 38.49 -15.34 -3.12
C LEU A 121 39.48 -14.35 -3.72
N GLY A 122 39.96 -13.38 -2.93
CA GLY A 122 40.99 -12.44 -3.35
C GLY A 122 42.30 -13.13 -3.73
N ARG A 123 42.76 -14.07 -2.90
CA ARG A 123 43.96 -14.88 -3.17
C ARG A 123 43.72 -15.81 -4.36
N LEU A 124 42.55 -16.43 -4.44
CA LEU A 124 42.18 -17.32 -5.55
C LEU A 124 42.17 -16.58 -6.90
N TYR A 125 41.61 -15.38 -6.94
CA TYR A 125 41.67 -14.51 -8.11
C TYR A 125 43.10 -14.24 -8.56
N GLN A 126 44.00 -13.89 -7.63
CA GLN A 126 45.41 -13.63 -7.94
C GLN A 126 46.13 -14.89 -8.46
N CYS A 127 45.88 -16.05 -7.83
CA CYS A 127 46.44 -17.33 -8.27
C CYS A 127 45.99 -17.70 -9.70
N LEU A 128 44.70 -17.52 -10.02
CA LEU A 128 44.11 -17.93 -11.30
C LEU A 128 44.36 -16.93 -12.43
N THR A 129 44.35 -15.63 -12.15
CA THR A 129 44.46 -14.59 -13.19
C THR A 129 45.86 -14.00 -13.31
N LYS A 130 46.76 -14.28 -12.36
CA LYS A 130 48.09 -13.68 -12.22
C LYS A 130 48.07 -12.14 -12.16
N ARG A 131 46.94 -11.54 -11.76
CA ARG A 131 46.75 -10.10 -11.57
C ARG A 131 46.71 -9.77 -10.10
N GLU A 132 47.42 -8.73 -9.67
CA GLU A 132 47.36 -8.24 -8.30
C GLU A 132 46.06 -7.46 -8.04
N LEU A 133 45.44 -7.70 -6.89
CA LEU A 133 44.19 -7.06 -6.51
C LEU A 133 44.47 -5.67 -5.92
N GLN A 134 43.85 -4.61 -6.44
CA GLN A 134 44.03 -3.26 -5.90
C GLN A 134 43.40 -3.14 -4.50
N THR A 135 44.25 -2.96 -3.48
CA THR A 135 43.83 -2.71 -2.10
C THR A 135 43.47 -1.24 -1.92
N VAL A 136 42.18 -0.94 -1.71
CA VAL A 136 41.75 0.39 -1.27
C VAL A 136 42.22 0.57 0.18
N GLN A 137 43.13 1.50 0.44
CA GLN A 137 43.53 1.83 1.81
C GLN A 137 42.31 2.41 2.55
N PRO A 138 41.89 1.81 3.69
CA PRO A 138 40.90 2.44 4.54
C PRO A 138 41.45 3.78 5.02
N ARG A 139 40.62 4.85 5.00
CA ARG A 139 40.95 6.06 5.75
C ARG A 139 41.14 5.68 7.23
N PRO A 140 42.13 6.24 7.94
CA PRO A 140 42.21 6.06 9.38
C PRO A 140 40.95 6.67 9.98
N VAL A 141 40.11 5.83 10.59
CA VAL A 141 38.99 6.29 11.43
C VAL A 141 39.55 6.37 12.84
N GLU A 142 39.97 7.57 13.26
CA GLU A 142 40.05 7.90 14.68
C GLU A 142 38.64 8.23 15.15
N GLU A 143 37.93 7.26 15.71
CA GLU A 143 36.72 7.54 16.48
C GLU A 143 36.66 6.58 17.66
N ASP A 144 36.71 7.16 18.87
CA ASP A 144 36.29 6.49 20.10
C ASP A 144 34.86 5.99 19.89
N ILE A 145 34.71 4.67 19.70
CA ILE A 145 33.42 4.03 19.48
C ILE A 145 32.60 4.24 20.76
N PRO A 146 31.47 4.97 20.70
CA PRO A 146 30.66 5.24 21.88
C PRO A 146 30.23 3.92 22.57
N PRO A 147 30.07 3.89 23.91
CA PRO A 147 29.76 2.66 24.65
C PRO A 147 28.55 1.86 24.12
N TYR A 148 27.57 2.53 23.51
CA TYR A 148 26.38 1.89 22.93
C TYR A 148 26.62 1.22 21.57
N ALA A 149 27.72 1.55 20.88
CA ALA A 149 28.12 0.98 19.59
C ALA A 149 29.15 -0.16 19.73
N LYS A 150 29.57 -0.47 20.97
CA LYS A 150 30.43 -1.63 21.26
C LYS A 150 29.66 -2.94 21.05
N PRO A 151 30.31 -4.02 20.59
CA PRO A 151 29.66 -5.32 20.39
C PRO A 151 29.03 -5.83 21.68
N THR A 152 27.78 -6.27 21.63
CA THR A 152 27.11 -6.87 22.80
C THR A 152 27.63 -8.29 23.07
N GLY A 153 27.56 -8.76 24.31
CA GLY A 153 27.92 -10.15 24.65
C GLY A 153 27.24 -11.21 23.77
N SER A 154 25.99 -10.96 23.36
CA SER A 154 25.26 -11.81 22.43
C SER A 154 25.87 -11.87 21.01
N THR A 155 26.46 -10.77 20.52
CA THR A 155 27.18 -10.77 19.23
C THR A 155 28.49 -11.55 19.32
N LEU A 156 29.23 -11.42 20.41
CA LEU A 156 30.48 -12.15 20.65
C LEU A 156 30.25 -13.66 20.86
N ILE A 157 29.19 -14.04 21.59
CA ILE A 157 28.78 -15.44 21.73
C ILE A 157 28.45 -16.02 20.36
N ARG A 158 27.67 -15.30 19.54
CA ARG A 158 27.30 -15.76 18.19
C ARG A 158 28.51 -15.88 17.25
N GLU A 159 29.51 -15.03 17.42
CA GLU A 159 30.78 -15.12 16.68
C GLU A 159 31.60 -16.32 17.12
N LYS A 160 31.77 -16.54 18.43
CA LYS A 160 32.50 -17.70 18.98
C LYS A 160 31.83 -19.04 18.73
N MET A 161 30.49 -19.08 18.73
CA MET A 161 29.69 -20.27 18.39
C MET A 161 29.92 -20.76 16.96
N ARG A 162 30.41 -19.90 16.05
CA ARG A 162 30.73 -20.28 14.66
C ARG A 162 32.14 -20.86 14.52
N GLY A 163 32.99 -20.72 15.52
CA GLY A 163 34.36 -21.25 15.49
C GLY A 163 34.40 -22.78 15.56
N PRO A 164 35.51 -23.39 15.08
CA PRO A 164 35.68 -24.84 15.04
C PRO A 164 35.51 -25.49 16.43
N GLU A 165 35.98 -24.81 17.50
CA GLU A 165 35.89 -25.31 18.87
C GLU A 165 34.46 -25.51 19.41
N PHE A 166 33.46 -24.77 18.90
CA PHE A 166 32.06 -24.89 19.31
C PHE A 166 31.30 -25.87 18.42
N VAL A 167 31.53 -25.82 17.10
CA VAL A 167 30.83 -26.65 16.12
C VAL A 167 31.26 -28.13 16.20
N GLU A 168 32.48 -28.41 16.63
CA GLU A 168 32.98 -29.79 16.82
C GLU A 168 32.64 -30.39 18.19
N THR A 169 32.10 -29.61 19.13
CA THR A 169 31.68 -30.11 20.45
C THR A 169 30.27 -30.68 20.34
N LEU A 170 30.08 -31.99 20.58
CA LEU A 170 28.76 -32.65 20.49
C LEU A 170 27.94 -32.58 21.79
N ASP A 171 28.57 -32.23 22.91
CA ASP A 171 27.96 -32.19 24.25
C ASP A 171 27.33 -30.81 24.55
N GLU A 172 26.00 -30.78 24.66
CA GLU A 172 25.21 -29.56 24.94
C GLU A 172 25.62 -28.88 26.25
N LEU A 173 26.07 -29.64 27.25
CA LEU A 173 26.47 -29.10 28.54
C LEU A 173 27.79 -28.32 28.41
N GLN A 174 28.72 -28.82 27.60
CA GLN A 174 30.00 -28.17 27.30
C GLN A 174 29.82 -26.92 26.44
N ILE A 175 28.89 -26.94 25.47
CA ILE A 175 28.52 -25.75 24.68
C ILE A 175 27.96 -24.66 25.61
N GLY A 176 27.07 -25.03 26.53
CA GLY A 176 26.50 -24.12 27.52
C GLY A 176 27.53 -23.51 28.47
N GLN A 177 28.50 -24.31 28.93
CA GLN A 177 29.61 -23.83 29.76
C GLN A 177 30.51 -22.86 29.00
N LYS A 178 30.94 -23.21 27.77
CA LYS A 178 31.80 -22.35 26.95
C LYS A 178 31.12 -21.02 26.60
N ALA A 179 29.81 -21.02 26.29
CA ALA A 179 29.06 -19.79 26.03
C ALA A 179 29.00 -18.86 27.25
N ARG A 180 28.83 -19.43 28.46
CA ARG A 180 28.90 -18.67 29.72
C ARG A 180 30.30 -18.09 29.96
N THR A 181 31.37 -18.82 29.65
CA THR A 181 32.75 -18.33 29.77
C THR A 181 33.02 -17.16 28.81
N VAL A 182 32.51 -17.21 27.58
CA VAL A 182 32.64 -16.09 26.61
C VAL A 182 31.91 -14.85 27.14
N ASN A 183 30.71 -15.01 27.68
CA ASN A 183 29.96 -13.89 28.26
C ASN A 183 30.67 -13.31 29.50
N ALA A 184 31.15 -14.17 30.40
CA ALA A 184 31.87 -13.75 31.61
C ALA A 184 33.16 -12.97 31.29
N ARG A 185 33.95 -13.42 30.29
CA ARG A 185 35.15 -12.69 29.83
C ARG A 185 34.81 -11.34 29.20
N HIS A 186 33.69 -11.24 28.49
CA HIS A 186 33.24 -9.97 27.93
C HIS A 186 32.78 -9.01 29.04
N GLU A 187 32.06 -9.50 30.05
CA GLU A 187 31.66 -8.71 31.21
C GLU A 187 32.88 -8.23 32.01
N GLU A 188 33.90 -9.08 32.20
CA GLU A 188 35.17 -8.73 32.83
C GLU A 188 35.92 -7.65 32.04
N SER A 189 35.99 -7.77 30.70
CA SER A 189 36.59 -6.75 29.84
C SER A 189 35.88 -5.40 29.95
N LEU A 190 34.54 -5.38 30.01
CA LEU A 190 33.77 -4.15 30.20
C LEU A 190 33.90 -3.56 31.62
N GLN A 191 34.21 -4.38 32.62
CA GLN A 191 34.50 -3.92 33.98
C GLN A 191 35.90 -3.30 34.05
N LEU A 192 36.90 -3.93 33.42
CA LEU A 192 38.26 -3.40 33.32
C LEU A 192 38.32 -2.09 32.54
N GLU A 193 37.54 -1.96 31.47
CA GLU A 193 37.43 -0.71 30.69
C GLU A 193 36.78 0.42 31.50
N ARG A 194 35.71 0.13 32.25
CA ARG A 194 35.07 1.08 33.18
C ARG A 194 36.01 1.52 34.32
N LEU A 195 36.93 0.65 34.74
CA LEU A 195 37.97 0.97 35.73
C LEU A 195 39.13 1.77 35.12
N ALA A 196 39.39 1.63 33.82
CA ALA A 196 40.43 2.36 33.10
C ALA A 196 40.01 3.80 32.73
N GLU A 197 38.70 4.04 32.48
CA GLU A 197 38.16 5.37 32.17
C GLU A 197 38.02 6.30 33.40
N SER A 198 38.25 5.82 34.63
CA SER A 198 38.27 6.68 35.82
C SER A 198 39.63 7.33 36.07
N GLY A 199 40.02 8.26 35.16
CA GLY A 199 41.04 9.29 35.39
C GLY A 199 40.38 10.67 35.54
N PRO A 200 40.97 11.62 36.29
CA PRO A 200 40.23 12.77 36.80
C PRO A 200 40.07 13.84 35.70
N THR A 201 38.93 13.84 35.00
CA THR A 201 38.33 15.08 34.46
C THR A 201 36.89 14.86 33.99
N SER A 202 36.05 15.83 34.32
CA SER A 202 34.66 16.03 33.85
C SER A 202 33.55 15.20 34.51
N LEU A 203 33.18 15.67 35.71
CA LEU A 203 31.83 15.58 36.25
C LEU A 203 30.86 16.41 35.38
N GLU A 204 30.17 15.77 34.43
CA GLU A 204 28.85 16.26 33.97
C GLU A 204 27.87 15.08 33.90
N PRO A 205 26.71 15.15 34.59
CA PRO A 205 25.70 14.11 34.49
C PRO A 205 24.97 14.24 33.14
N ALA A 206 25.35 13.42 32.17
CA ALA A 206 24.63 13.29 30.91
C ALA A 206 23.17 12.82 31.17
N LYS A 207 22.22 13.65 30.75
CA LYS A 207 20.77 13.42 30.87
C LYS A 207 20.36 12.14 30.15
N MET A 208 20.10 11.08 30.92
CA MET A 208 19.35 9.92 30.44
C MET A 208 17.88 10.32 30.20
N VAL A 209 17.49 10.40 28.94
CA VAL A 209 16.08 10.40 28.53
C VAL A 209 15.51 9.00 28.81
N ARG A 210 14.80 8.86 29.93
CA ARG A 210 13.99 7.68 30.22
C ARG A 210 12.66 7.77 29.43
N PRO A 211 12.14 6.66 28.90
CA PRO A 211 10.78 6.63 28.37
C PRO A 211 9.78 6.76 29.54
N ARG A 212 8.83 7.68 29.38
CA ARG A 212 7.83 8.08 30.38
C ARG A 212 6.85 6.92 30.63
N LYS A 213 7.04 6.16 31.71
CA LYS A 213 5.97 5.36 32.32
C LYS A 213 5.29 6.22 33.37
N GLN A 214 4.04 6.59 33.09
CA GLN A 214 3.13 7.23 34.03
C GLN A 214 2.87 6.25 35.19
N LYS A 215 3.13 6.68 36.43
CA LYS A 215 2.60 6.03 37.63
C LYS A 215 2.07 7.07 38.61
N LEU A 216 0.92 6.71 39.17
CA LEU A 216 0.21 7.41 40.21
C LEU A 216 1.05 7.56 41.50
N VAL A 217 0.68 8.61 42.21
CA VAL A 217 1.13 9.15 43.49
C VAL A 217 1.11 8.13 44.62
N GLY A 218 2.14 8.19 45.49
CA GLY A 218 2.04 7.74 46.88
C GLY A 218 3.29 7.05 47.44
N GLU A 219 3.89 7.72 48.42
CA GLU A 219 4.81 7.23 49.47
C GLU A 219 6.34 7.30 49.25
N GLU A 220 6.95 7.90 50.28
CA GLU A 220 8.31 8.39 50.41
C GLU A 220 9.32 7.26 50.67
N SER A 221 10.52 7.40 50.12
CA SER A 221 11.66 6.50 50.36
C SER A 221 12.60 7.11 51.40
N PRO A 222 13.17 6.32 52.32
CA PRO A 222 14.49 6.62 52.85
C PRO A 222 15.60 5.92 52.05
N ILE A 223 16.72 6.62 52.01
CA ILE A 223 17.97 6.36 51.30
C ILE A 223 18.58 5.00 51.71
N CYS A 224 19.05 4.20 50.76
CA CYS A 224 19.84 3.00 51.02
C CYS A 224 21.17 3.03 50.24
N THR A 225 22.26 2.97 51.00
CA THR A 225 23.65 2.86 50.60
C THR A 225 24.01 1.44 50.17
N HIS A 226 24.96 1.35 49.22
CA HIS A 226 25.80 0.21 48.84
C HIS A 226 25.38 -1.20 49.32
N ALA A 227 24.79 -1.99 48.41
CA ALA A 227 24.64 -3.43 48.59
C ALA A 227 25.75 -4.20 47.86
N VAL A 228 26.66 -4.76 48.65
CA VAL A 228 27.59 -5.84 48.29
C VAL A 228 26.78 -7.07 47.86
N VAL A 229 26.99 -7.55 46.63
CA VAL A 229 26.37 -8.78 46.14
C VAL A 229 27.13 -9.97 46.73
N LYS A 230 26.44 -10.74 47.58
CA LYS A 230 26.88 -12.06 48.08
C LYS A 230 26.67 -13.10 46.97
N GLU A 231 27.69 -13.92 46.71
CA GLU A 231 27.60 -15.12 45.87
C GLU A 231 26.50 -16.06 46.36
N VAL A 232 25.64 -16.50 45.44
CA VAL A 232 24.67 -17.57 45.68
C VAL A 232 25.34 -18.91 45.34
N GLN A 233 25.69 -19.67 46.37
CA GLN A 233 26.05 -21.08 46.24
C GLN A 233 24.82 -21.89 45.83
N ILE A 234 24.85 -22.46 44.62
CA ILE A 234 23.83 -23.42 44.17
C ILE A 234 24.30 -24.82 44.59
N LYS A 235 23.52 -25.44 45.48
CA LYS A 235 23.64 -26.86 45.85
C LYS A 235 23.39 -27.73 44.62
N THR A 236 24.36 -28.58 44.31
CA THR A 236 24.21 -29.72 43.40
C THR A 236 23.15 -30.68 43.96
N ILE A 237 22.13 -30.99 43.15
CA ILE A 237 21.18 -32.06 43.43
C ILE A 237 21.62 -33.26 42.59
N ASP A 238 21.86 -34.38 43.27
CA ASP A 238 22.26 -35.66 42.69
C ASP A 238 21.10 -36.34 41.94
N ASP A 239 21.30 -36.61 40.65
CA ASP A 239 20.34 -37.24 39.71
C ASP A 239 20.23 -38.77 39.87
N LYS A 240 19.98 -39.28 41.08
CA LYS A 240 19.67 -40.72 41.27
C LYS A 240 18.62 -40.96 42.36
N ASN A 241 17.37 -40.64 42.06
CA ASN A 241 16.15 -41.42 42.41
C ASN A 241 14.90 -40.54 42.36
N PHE A 242 14.17 -40.57 41.23
CA PHE A 242 12.75 -40.20 41.25
C PHE A 242 11.91 -41.09 40.30
N ASN A 243 11.55 -42.26 40.84
CA ASN A 243 10.25 -42.94 40.76
C ASN A 243 9.53 -43.12 39.41
N LEU A 244 10.02 -44.09 38.63
CA LEU A 244 9.30 -44.81 37.56
C LEU A 244 8.05 -45.59 38.07
N ALA A 245 7.91 -45.80 39.39
CA ALA A 245 6.80 -46.53 39.99
C ALA A 245 5.49 -45.71 40.06
N GLN A 246 5.58 -44.39 40.22
CA GLN A 246 4.40 -43.50 40.28
C GLN A 246 3.73 -43.33 38.90
N LEU A 247 4.52 -43.37 37.82
CA LEU A 247 4.02 -43.28 36.44
C LEU A 247 3.28 -44.55 35.97
N ARG A 248 3.55 -45.70 36.59
CA ARG A 248 2.80 -46.95 36.32
C ARG A 248 1.48 -46.99 37.09
N ALA A 249 1.48 -46.53 38.34
CA ALA A 249 0.26 -46.44 39.16
C ALA A 249 -0.80 -45.48 38.59
N MET A 250 -0.40 -44.38 37.95
CA MET A 250 -1.33 -43.44 37.29
C MET A 250 -1.92 -43.99 35.98
N ARG A 251 -1.23 -44.90 35.30
CA ARG A 251 -1.71 -45.49 34.03
C ARG A 251 -2.77 -46.56 34.27
N ASP A 252 -2.65 -47.32 35.35
CA ASP A 252 -3.61 -48.36 35.73
C ASP A 252 -4.90 -47.78 36.34
N ALA A 253 -4.82 -46.60 36.98
CA ALA A 253 -6.00 -45.88 37.48
C ALA A 253 -6.86 -45.24 36.37
N ASN A 254 -6.26 -44.94 35.21
CA ASN A 254 -7.00 -44.38 34.06
C ASN A 254 -7.66 -45.44 33.17
N ALA A 255 -7.21 -46.71 33.26
CA ALA A 255 -7.78 -47.82 32.49
C ALA A 255 -9.04 -48.43 33.13
N SER A 256 -9.31 -48.14 34.41
CA SER A 256 -10.46 -48.68 35.16
C SER A 256 -11.71 -47.79 35.14
N MET A 257 -11.69 -46.64 34.45
CA MET A 257 -12.81 -45.68 34.40
C MET A 257 -13.62 -45.69 33.09
N LEU A 258 -13.43 -46.69 32.23
CA LEU A 258 -14.19 -46.90 30.99
C LEU A 258 -14.89 -48.26 31.03
N GLN A 259 -15.91 -48.38 31.89
CA GLN A 259 -16.97 -49.38 31.76
C GLN A 259 -18.16 -49.07 32.67
N SER A 260 -19.24 -48.55 32.08
CA SER A 260 -20.64 -48.90 32.39
C SER A 260 -21.57 -47.91 31.67
N GLY A 261 -22.48 -48.43 30.85
CA GLY A 261 -23.56 -47.66 30.24
C GLY A 261 -24.89 -47.92 30.96
N GLN A 262 -25.83 -46.98 30.81
CA GLN A 262 -27.25 -47.17 30.42
C GLN A 262 -28.14 -45.99 30.87
N ALA A 263 -29.02 -45.56 29.95
CA ALA A 263 -30.28 -44.79 30.08
C ALA A 263 -30.20 -43.41 30.80
N GLU A 264 -31.01 -42.38 30.57
CA GLU A 264 -32.43 -42.29 30.25
C GLU A 264 -32.80 -40.82 29.91
N TYR A 265 -34.00 -40.61 29.37
CA TYR A 265 -34.60 -39.35 28.93
C TYR A 265 -34.78 -38.28 30.04
N GLY A 266 -34.74 -36.99 29.68
CA GLY A 266 -35.24 -35.91 30.55
C GLY A 266 -35.17 -34.51 29.93
N TYR A 267 -36.32 -33.94 29.59
CA TYR A 267 -36.54 -32.52 29.26
C TYR A 267 -36.49 -31.65 30.53
N GLY A 268 -36.03 -30.39 30.42
CA GLY A 268 -36.23 -29.38 31.47
C GLY A 268 -35.41 -28.10 31.27
N ILE A 269 -36.10 -27.02 30.91
CA ILE A 269 -35.65 -25.62 30.85
C ILE A 269 -35.80 -25.01 32.26
N ASP A 270 -34.76 -24.34 32.81
CA ASP A 270 -34.77 -22.91 33.16
C ASP A 270 -33.57 -22.41 34.01
N GLN A 271 -33.07 -21.26 33.54
CA GLN A 271 -32.42 -20.08 34.16
C GLN A 271 -31.79 -20.01 35.58
N LEU A 272 -30.61 -19.34 35.58
CA LEU A 272 -30.05 -18.29 36.46
C LEU A 272 -29.01 -18.63 37.57
N ASP A 273 -27.78 -18.17 37.28
CA ASP A 273 -26.68 -17.60 38.10
C ASP A 273 -26.36 -18.10 39.52
N LEU A 274 -25.10 -18.55 39.71
CA LEU A 274 -24.11 -17.96 40.64
C LEU A 274 -22.77 -18.73 40.66
N ASP A 275 -21.70 -17.98 40.35
CA ASP A 275 -20.31 -17.97 40.86
C ASP A 275 -19.42 -19.24 40.91
N GLY A 276 -18.25 -19.11 40.26
CA GLY A 276 -16.95 -19.65 40.70
C GLY A 276 -16.75 -21.16 40.88
N ALA A 277 -16.56 -21.92 39.79
CA ALA A 277 -15.94 -23.27 39.84
C ALA A 277 -15.14 -23.56 38.55
N PRO A 278 -14.05 -24.35 38.63
CA PRO A 278 -13.04 -24.44 37.58
C PRO A 278 -13.60 -25.08 36.31
N GLU A 279 -13.22 -24.54 35.15
CA GLU A 279 -13.60 -25.03 33.83
C GLU A 279 -13.33 -26.55 33.70
N LYS A 280 -14.39 -27.35 33.91
CA LYS A 280 -14.45 -28.74 33.46
C LYS A 280 -14.39 -28.72 31.94
N GLY A 281 -13.44 -29.47 31.38
CA GLY A 281 -13.14 -29.52 29.96
C GLY A 281 -14.39 -29.48 29.08
N SER A 282 -14.47 -28.44 28.25
CA SER A 282 -15.49 -28.32 27.22
C SER A 282 -15.44 -29.56 26.34
N VAL A 283 -16.58 -30.24 26.17
CA VAL A 283 -16.71 -31.30 25.18
C VAL A 283 -16.36 -30.68 23.82
N LYS A 284 -15.23 -31.06 23.24
CA LYS A 284 -14.82 -30.62 21.90
C LYS A 284 -15.89 -31.07 20.90
N ARG A 285 -16.79 -30.14 20.52
CA ARG A 285 -17.79 -30.38 19.47
C ARG A 285 -17.07 -30.54 18.14
N ARG A 286 -17.49 -31.52 17.33
CA ARG A 286 -16.88 -31.76 16.02
C ARG A 286 -17.28 -30.63 15.07
N VAL A 287 -16.36 -30.24 14.18
CA VAL A 287 -16.58 -29.16 13.20
C VAL A 287 -17.80 -29.43 12.32
N MET A 288 -17.96 -30.64 11.80
CA MET A 288 -19.11 -31.00 10.96
C MET A 288 -20.45 -30.93 11.71
N ASP A 289 -20.47 -31.28 13.01
CA ASP A 289 -21.70 -31.17 13.82
C ASP A 289 -22.13 -29.71 13.95
N LEU A 290 -21.18 -28.81 14.18
CA LEU A 290 -21.42 -27.37 14.23
C LEU A 290 -21.93 -26.83 12.88
N LEU A 291 -21.24 -27.17 11.78
CA LEU A 291 -21.65 -26.75 10.44
C LEU A 291 -23.07 -27.24 10.10
N ASN A 292 -23.36 -28.51 10.38
CA ASN A 292 -24.69 -29.09 10.18
C ASN A 292 -25.74 -28.37 11.05
N GLU A 293 -25.42 -28.03 12.30
CA GLU A 293 -26.30 -27.27 13.19
C GLU A 293 -26.60 -25.86 12.65
N TYR A 294 -25.57 -25.13 12.19
CA TYR A 294 -25.74 -23.78 11.67
C TYR A 294 -26.58 -23.75 10.38
N ILE A 295 -26.28 -24.65 9.43
CA ILE A 295 -27.08 -24.80 8.21
C ILE A 295 -28.52 -25.17 8.54
N SER A 296 -28.72 -26.10 9.47
CA SER A 296 -30.08 -26.54 9.85
C SER A 296 -30.89 -25.39 10.43
N ARG A 297 -30.30 -24.61 11.35
CA ARG A 297 -30.96 -23.46 11.97
C ARG A 297 -31.37 -22.42 10.93
N LYS A 298 -30.53 -22.16 9.93
CA LYS A 298 -30.81 -21.18 8.87
C LYS A 298 -31.77 -21.67 7.81
N LEU A 299 -31.76 -22.96 7.49
CA LEU A 299 -32.69 -23.57 6.55
C LEU A 299 -34.01 -24.02 7.22
N THR A 300 -34.15 -23.86 8.54
CA THR A 300 -35.40 -24.19 9.23
C THR A 300 -36.53 -23.31 8.69
N GLY A 301 -37.56 -23.93 8.11
CA GLY A 301 -38.69 -23.24 7.49
C GLY A 301 -38.55 -22.97 5.99
N THR A 302 -37.44 -23.36 5.35
CA THR A 302 -37.30 -23.29 3.88
C THR A 302 -37.59 -24.65 3.22
N PRO A 303 -38.12 -24.67 1.98
CA PRO A 303 -38.36 -25.91 1.25
C PRO A 303 -37.07 -26.68 0.95
N VAL A 304 -35.94 -25.98 0.92
CA VAL A 304 -34.60 -26.51 0.64
C VAL A 304 -34.18 -27.57 1.67
N LEU A 305 -34.49 -27.36 2.96
CA LEU A 305 -34.11 -28.31 4.02
C LEU A 305 -34.72 -29.71 3.80
N SER A 306 -35.93 -29.76 3.24
CA SER A 306 -36.64 -31.02 2.94
C SER A 306 -36.13 -31.73 1.68
N GLN A 307 -35.38 -31.02 0.83
CA GLN A 307 -34.83 -31.55 -0.42
C GLN A 307 -33.39 -32.06 -0.25
N LEU A 308 -32.75 -31.80 0.88
CA LEU A 308 -31.43 -32.34 1.20
C LEU A 308 -31.52 -33.83 1.54
N ASP A 309 -30.60 -34.63 1.00
CA ASP A 309 -30.51 -36.06 1.31
C ASP A 309 -30.15 -36.26 2.80
N GLY A 310 -31.07 -36.81 3.57
CA GLY A 310 -30.89 -37.08 5.00
C GLY A 310 -29.79 -38.11 5.32
N ARG A 311 -29.20 -38.76 4.31
CA ARG A 311 -28.06 -39.68 4.48
C ARG A 311 -26.70 -38.98 4.41
N LYS A 312 -26.64 -37.74 3.90
CA LYS A 312 -25.40 -36.94 3.77
C LYS A 312 -25.29 -35.91 4.90
N ASP A 313 -24.07 -35.44 5.13
CA ASP A 313 -23.84 -34.26 5.96
C ASP A 313 -24.62 -33.07 5.38
N ARG A 314 -25.39 -32.37 6.23
CA ARG A 314 -26.27 -31.27 5.80
C ARG A 314 -25.50 -30.12 5.17
N PHE A 315 -24.30 -29.83 5.64
CA PHE A 315 -23.42 -28.82 5.06
C PHE A 315 -22.93 -29.22 3.65
N GLU A 316 -22.47 -30.46 3.48
CA GLU A 316 -22.04 -30.95 2.16
C GLU A 316 -23.23 -31.02 1.18
N GLY A 317 -24.39 -31.50 1.66
CA GLY A 317 -25.63 -31.51 0.87
C GLY A 317 -26.10 -30.11 0.46
N PHE A 318 -25.95 -29.11 1.33
CA PHE A 318 -26.22 -27.71 0.98
C PHE A 318 -25.30 -27.21 -0.14
N LEU A 319 -24.00 -27.50 -0.07
CA LEU A 319 -23.05 -27.13 -1.13
C LEU A 319 -23.37 -27.84 -2.45
N GLU A 320 -23.72 -29.13 -2.41
CA GLU A 320 -24.16 -29.88 -3.59
C GLU A 320 -25.43 -29.27 -4.21
N ALA A 321 -26.42 -28.90 -3.40
CA ALA A 321 -27.65 -28.27 -3.85
C ALA A 321 -27.40 -26.88 -4.47
N MET A 322 -26.46 -26.13 -3.91
CA MET A 322 -26.00 -24.85 -4.45
C MET A 322 -25.31 -25.04 -5.82
N TRP A 323 -24.44 -26.03 -5.97
CA TRP A 323 -23.73 -26.29 -7.24
C TRP A 323 -24.59 -26.94 -8.32
N ALA A 324 -25.60 -27.72 -7.94
CA ALA A 324 -26.51 -28.36 -8.90
C ALA A 324 -27.33 -27.35 -9.71
N GLY A 325 -27.55 -26.15 -9.16
CA GLY A 325 -28.34 -25.10 -9.78
C GLY A 325 -29.84 -25.42 -9.78
N GLY A 326 -30.68 -24.41 -9.54
CA GLY A 326 -32.14 -24.51 -9.69
C GLY A 326 -32.96 -24.85 -8.44
N VAL A 327 -32.32 -25.21 -7.32
CA VAL A 327 -33.01 -25.45 -6.02
C VAL A 327 -32.92 -24.23 -5.08
N LEU A 328 -31.79 -23.53 -5.10
CA LEU A 328 -31.48 -22.37 -4.28
C LEU A 328 -31.17 -21.19 -5.19
N HIS A 329 -31.74 -20.02 -4.91
CA HIS A 329 -31.35 -18.78 -5.57
C HIS A 329 -30.00 -18.29 -5.01
N ASP A 330 -29.16 -17.69 -5.84
CA ASP A 330 -27.80 -17.25 -5.47
C ASP A 330 -27.79 -16.34 -4.24
N GLN A 331 -28.80 -15.46 -4.10
CA GLN A 331 -28.92 -14.58 -2.92
C GLN A 331 -29.26 -15.33 -1.64
N ASP A 332 -30.10 -16.36 -1.71
CA ASP A 332 -30.47 -17.15 -0.53
C ASP A 332 -29.28 -18.01 -0.08
N ALA A 333 -28.57 -18.60 -1.04
CA ALA A 333 -27.34 -19.36 -0.77
C ALA A 333 -26.26 -18.46 -0.14
N ALA A 334 -26.07 -17.25 -0.67
CA ALA A 334 -25.16 -16.25 -0.10
C ALA A 334 -25.54 -15.88 1.34
N GLY A 335 -26.83 -15.62 1.61
CA GLY A 335 -27.31 -15.28 2.95
C GLY A 335 -27.08 -16.40 3.97
N VAL A 336 -27.15 -17.67 3.56
CA VAL A 336 -26.78 -18.81 4.41
C VAL A 336 -25.28 -18.81 4.69
N LEU A 337 -24.44 -18.66 3.66
CA LEU A 337 -22.97 -18.67 3.78
C LEU A 337 -22.42 -17.57 4.69
N GLU A 338 -22.94 -16.34 4.60
CA GLU A 338 -22.50 -15.21 5.43
C GLU A 338 -22.61 -15.47 6.94
N HIS A 339 -23.55 -16.33 7.34
CA HIS A 339 -23.86 -16.60 8.74
C HIS A 339 -23.38 -17.97 9.23
N VAL A 340 -22.60 -18.70 8.43
CA VAL A 340 -22.02 -19.99 8.85
C VAL A 340 -21.00 -19.78 9.98
N VAL A 341 -20.26 -18.66 9.95
CA VAL A 341 -19.31 -18.30 11.00
C VAL A 341 -20.07 -17.60 12.13
N ASP A 342 -20.14 -18.26 13.28
CA ASP A 342 -20.89 -17.76 14.42
C ASP A 342 -20.19 -16.55 15.06
N PRO A 343 -20.95 -15.54 15.55
CA PRO A 343 -20.35 -14.37 16.22
C PRO A 343 -19.54 -14.71 17.47
N GLY A 344 -19.82 -15.85 18.11
CA GLY A 344 -19.17 -16.33 19.32
C GLY A 344 -17.79 -16.97 19.09
N GLY A 345 -17.39 -17.19 17.83
CA GLY A 345 -16.10 -17.80 17.48
C GLY A 345 -15.99 -19.29 17.84
N VAL A 346 -17.10 -19.99 18.04
CA VAL A 346 -17.11 -21.42 18.37
C VAL A 346 -16.57 -22.25 17.19
N LEU A 347 -17.04 -21.96 15.97
CA LEU A 347 -16.56 -22.60 14.75
C LEU A 347 -15.08 -22.28 14.50
N ALA A 348 -14.70 -21.00 14.61
CA ALA A 348 -13.32 -20.59 14.47
C ALA A 348 -12.42 -21.33 15.47
N GLY A 349 -12.89 -21.49 16.69
CA GLY A 349 -12.19 -22.21 17.72
C GLY A 349 -12.01 -23.71 17.43
N ALA A 350 -13.06 -24.38 16.96
CA ALA A 350 -13.00 -25.79 16.59
C ALA A 350 -12.07 -26.02 15.38
N LEU A 351 -12.09 -25.12 14.40
CA LEU A 351 -11.21 -25.16 13.23
C LEU A 351 -9.74 -24.92 13.59
N MET A 352 -9.47 -24.03 14.55
CA MET A 352 -8.09 -23.81 15.03
C MET A 352 -7.51 -24.99 15.81
N ASP A 353 -8.36 -25.76 16.50
CA ASP A 353 -7.92 -26.95 17.24
C ASP A 353 -7.55 -28.12 16.32
N SER A 354 -7.99 -28.12 15.05
CA SER A 354 -7.80 -29.21 14.09
C SER A 354 -7.43 -28.69 12.69
N PRO A 355 -6.13 -28.66 12.36
CA PRO A 355 -5.66 -28.21 11.04
C PRO A 355 -6.22 -29.04 9.87
N LYS A 356 -6.54 -30.32 10.12
CA LYS A 356 -7.17 -31.21 9.13
C LYS A 356 -8.60 -30.77 8.81
N ASP A 357 -9.37 -30.41 9.84
CA ASP A 357 -10.75 -29.94 9.64
C ASP A 357 -10.76 -28.56 8.98
N PHE A 358 -9.81 -27.69 9.32
CA PHE A 358 -9.61 -26.42 8.61
C PHE A 358 -9.29 -26.64 7.12
N ALA A 359 -8.36 -27.54 6.80
CA ALA A 359 -8.04 -27.86 5.41
C ALA A 359 -9.23 -28.46 4.65
N LYS A 360 -10.03 -29.32 5.30
CA LYS A 360 -11.27 -29.86 4.72
C LYS A 360 -12.28 -28.73 4.46
N PHE A 361 -12.51 -27.87 5.45
CA PHE A 361 -13.42 -26.73 5.34
C PHE A 361 -13.04 -25.78 4.21
N ALA A 362 -11.78 -25.34 4.17
CA ALA A 362 -11.26 -24.49 3.10
C ALA A 362 -11.34 -25.18 1.72
N GLY A 363 -11.16 -26.50 1.67
CA GLY A 363 -11.31 -27.31 0.46
C GLY A 363 -12.75 -27.35 -0.07
N MET A 364 -13.74 -27.55 0.82
CA MET A 364 -15.16 -27.58 0.46
C MET A 364 -15.66 -26.25 -0.14
N LEU A 365 -15.08 -25.13 0.31
CA LEU A 365 -15.46 -23.78 -0.12
C LEU A 365 -14.66 -23.24 -1.30
N HIS A 366 -13.64 -23.97 -1.76
CA HIS A 366 -12.82 -23.58 -2.90
C HIS A 366 -13.63 -23.34 -4.18
N PRO A 367 -14.63 -24.18 -4.55
CA PRO A 367 -15.47 -23.94 -5.73
C PRO A 367 -16.23 -22.61 -5.66
N CYS A 368 -16.67 -22.19 -4.47
CA CYS A 368 -17.36 -20.91 -4.27
C CYS A 368 -16.47 -19.71 -4.63
N LEU A 369 -15.15 -19.84 -4.45
CA LEU A 369 -14.18 -18.81 -4.83
C LEU A 369 -13.72 -18.95 -6.30
N ASN A 370 -13.70 -20.16 -6.85
CA ASN A 370 -13.19 -20.43 -8.20
C ASN A 370 -14.23 -20.18 -9.29
N ASP A 371 -15.43 -20.73 -9.14
CA ASP A 371 -16.37 -20.93 -10.26
C ASP A 371 -17.31 -19.73 -10.46
N TYR A 372 -17.59 -18.98 -9.40
CA TYR A 372 -18.47 -17.80 -9.44
C TYR A 372 -17.69 -16.51 -9.77
N GLY A 373 -18.33 -15.59 -10.51
CA GLY A 373 -17.76 -14.26 -10.80
C GLY A 373 -17.53 -13.42 -9.53
N ASP A 374 -16.66 -12.40 -9.61
CA ASP A 374 -16.33 -11.50 -8.51
C ASP A 374 -17.51 -10.64 -8.03
N ASP A 375 -18.49 -10.38 -8.90
CA ASP A 375 -19.75 -9.69 -8.56
C ASP A 375 -20.86 -10.63 -8.06
N ASN A 376 -20.65 -11.96 -8.09
CA ASN A 376 -21.67 -12.91 -7.68
C ASN A 376 -21.84 -12.92 -6.14
N PRO A 377 -23.07 -12.92 -5.61
CA PRO A 377 -23.31 -12.86 -4.16
C PRO A 377 -22.72 -14.06 -3.41
N ILE A 378 -22.62 -15.25 -4.01
CA ILE A 378 -21.99 -16.44 -3.38
C ILE A 378 -20.49 -16.21 -3.19
N PHE A 379 -19.82 -15.62 -4.18
CA PHE A 379 -18.40 -15.27 -4.09
C PHE A 379 -18.18 -14.26 -2.96
N LEU A 380 -18.96 -13.17 -2.95
CA LEU A 380 -18.86 -12.11 -1.94
C LEU A 380 -19.14 -12.64 -0.52
N ALA A 381 -20.19 -13.45 -0.35
CA ALA A 381 -20.52 -14.10 0.92
C ALA A 381 -19.40 -15.03 1.40
N THR A 382 -18.79 -15.79 0.49
CA THR A 382 -17.67 -16.69 0.81
C THR A 382 -16.44 -15.92 1.25
N VAL A 383 -16.12 -14.81 0.58
CA VAL A 383 -15.03 -13.90 0.98
C VAL A 383 -15.31 -13.32 2.37
N HIS A 384 -16.53 -12.81 2.60
CA HIS A 384 -16.93 -12.27 3.90
C HIS A 384 -16.77 -13.31 5.00
N MET A 385 -17.30 -14.51 4.80
CA MET A 385 -17.20 -15.63 5.74
C MET A 385 -15.73 -15.97 6.09
N HIS A 386 -14.85 -16.07 5.10
CA HIS A 386 -13.42 -16.32 5.35
C HIS A 386 -12.75 -15.16 6.10
N THR A 387 -13.08 -13.91 5.76
CA THR A 387 -12.52 -12.75 6.46
C THR A 387 -12.96 -12.67 7.92
N THR A 388 -14.22 -13.00 8.21
CA THR A 388 -14.76 -13.08 9.56
C THR A 388 -14.11 -14.22 10.35
N LEU A 389 -13.96 -15.39 9.72
CA LEU A 389 -13.25 -16.53 10.32
C LEU A 389 -11.79 -16.19 10.67
N GLY A 390 -11.07 -15.55 9.75
CA GLY A 390 -9.69 -15.11 9.98
C GLY A 390 -9.58 -14.13 11.14
N ALA A 391 -10.44 -13.11 11.17
CA ALA A 391 -10.45 -12.12 12.24
C ALA A 391 -10.75 -12.75 13.62
N GLN A 392 -11.65 -13.73 13.68
CA GLN A 392 -11.93 -14.48 14.91
C GLN A 392 -10.76 -15.39 15.33
N ALA A 393 -10.11 -16.06 14.36
CA ALA A 393 -8.93 -16.88 14.60
C ALA A 393 -7.77 -16.03 15.19
N VAL A 394 -7.50 -14.86 14.60
CA VAL A 394 -6.47 -13.92 15.07
C VAL A 394 -6.75 -13.42 16.49
N LYS A 395 -8.02 -13.14 16.82
CA LYS A 395 -8.43 -12.73 18.18
C LYS A 395 -8.11 -13.80 19.23
N ARG A 396 -8.19 -15.08 18.87
CA ARG A 396 -7.89 -16.19 19.77
C ARG A 396 -6.39 -16.50 19.83
N ASP A 397 -5.73 -16.66 18.69
CA ASP A 397 -4.27 -16.83 18.59
C ASP A 397 -3.78 -16.41 17.19
N ALA A 398 -3.12 -15.25 17.12
CA ALA A 398 -2.61 -14.70 15.87
C ALA A 398 -1.51 -15.56 15.21
N ASN A 399 -0.68 -16.24 15.99
CA ASN A 399 0.41 -17.06 15.42
C ASN A 399 -0.16 -18.36 14.85
N ALA A 400 -1.09 -19.00 15.57
CA ALA A 400 -1.78 -20.19 15.09
C ALA A 400 -2.61 -19.88 13.84
N ALA A 401 -3.34 -18.76 13.82
CA ALA A 401 -4.12 -18.32 12.66
C ALA A 401 -3.24 -18.11 11.42
N ALA A 402 -2.10 -17.43 11.59
CA ALA A 402 -1.15 -17.22 10.49
C ALA A 402 -0.57 -18.53 9.95
N MET A 403 -0.22 -19.49 10.82
CA MET A 403 0.26 -20.81 10.39
C MET A 403 -0.83 -21.62 9.68
N LEU A 404 -2.06 -21.62 10.21
CA LEU A 404 -3.21 -22.29 9.57
C LEU A 404 -3.47 -21.77 8.16
N LEU A 405 -3.46 -20.44 7.99
CA LEU A 405 -3.57 -19.84 6.66
C LEU A 405 -2.43 -20.30 5.76
N SER A 406 -1.19 -20.16 6.22
CA SER A 406 0.02 -20.37 5.42
C SER A 406 0.13 -21.81 4.90
N ASP A 407 -0.16 -22.78 5.77
CA ASP A 407 0.07 -24.19 5.46
C ASP A 407 -1.10 -24.82 4.70
N PHE A 408 -2.34 -24.38 4.96
CA PHE A 408 -3.54 -25.09 4.49
C PHE A 408 -4.44 -24.29 3.53
N ALA A 409 -4.46 -22.97 3.61
CA ALA A 409 -5.32 -22.14 2.75
C ALA A 409 -4.54 -21.41 1.64
N LEU A 410 -3.36 -20.88 1.96
CA LEU A 410 -2.55 -20.05 1.07
C LEU A 410 -2.18 -20.77 -0.24
N PRO A 411 -1.83 -22.08 -0.29
CA PRO A 411 -1.54 -22.73 -1.56
C PRO A 411 -2.72 -22.72 -2.54
N ARG A 412 -3.96 -22.90 -2.04
CA ARG A 412 -5.18 -22.84 -2.85
C ARG A 412 -5.49 -21.42 -3.27
N LEU A 413 -5.36 -20.46 -2.36
CA LEU A 413 -5.56 -19.03 -2.64
C LEU A 413 -4.53 -18.52 -3.65
N ALA A 414 -3.26 -18.93 -3.57
CA ALA A 414 -2.21 -18.56 -4.51
C ALA A 414 -2.50 -19.02 -5.94
N SER A 415 -3.08 -20.22 -6.10
CA SER A 415 -3.58 -20.71 -7.38
C SER A 415 -4.68 -19.80 -7.95
N LEU A 416 -5.66 -19.42 -7.11
CA LEU A 416 -6.75 -18.52 -7.51
C LEU A 416 -6.25 -17.11 -7.84
N ILE A 417 -5.35 -16.55 -7.03
CA ILE A 417 -4.71 -15.24 -7.24
C ILE A 417 -3.95 -15.20 -8.57
N THR A 418 -3.29 -16.31 -8.92
CA THR A 418 -2.57 -16.44 -10.19
C THR A 418 -3.51 -16.51 -11.38
N THR A 419 -4.62 -17.24 -11.23
CA THR A 419 -5.59 -17.51 -12.32
C THR A 419 -6.52 -16.34 -12.59
N TRP A 420 -6.98 -15.64 -11.54
CA TRP A 420 -8.06 -14.66 -11.60
C TRP A 420 -7.63 -13.26 -11.13
N PRO A 421 -7.21 -12.37 -12.05
CA PRO A 421 -6.78 -11.01 -11.70
C PRO A 421 -7.86 -10.18 -10.98
N SER A 422 -9.12 -10.24 -11.42
CA SER A 422 -10.21 -9.44 -10.84
C SER A 422 -10.52 -9.84 -9.39
N LYS A 423 -10.32 -11.12 -9.04
CA LYS A 423 -10.56 -11.64 -7.69
C LYS A 423 -9.42 -11.32 -6.71
N ARG A 424 -8.24 -10.89 -7.16
CA ARG A 424 -7.03 -10.72 -6.33
C ARG A 424 -7.29 -9.88 -5.08
N HIS A 425 -7.93 -8.73 -5.23
CA HIS A 425 -8.18 -7.83 -4.11
C HIS A 425 -9.03 -8.50 -3.01
N ALA A 426 -10.10 -9.21 -3.39
CA ALA A 426 -10.95 -9.94 -2.46
C ALA A 426 -10.22 -11.11 -1.79
N LEU A 427 -9.41 -11.88 -2.55
CA LEU A 427 -8.63 -13.00 -2.02
C LEU A 427 -7.51 -12.52 -1.07
N LEU A 428 -6.89 -11.38 -1.34
CA LEU A 428 -5.88 -10.79 -0.46
C LEU A 428 -6.47 -10.29 0.86
N LYS A 429 -7.73 -9.84 0.88
CA LYS A 429 -8.45 -9.54 2.13
C LYS A 429 -8.59 -10.78 3.01
N ILE A 430 -8.86 -11.94 2.42
CA ILE A 430 -8.86 -13.22 3.15
C ILE A 430 -7.47 -13.44 3.78
N VAL A 431 -6.40 -13.32 3.00
CA VAL A 431 -5.03 -13.51 3.49
C VAL A 431 -4.71 -12.57 4.66
N TYR A 432 -5.01 -11.27 4.55
CA TYR A 432 -4.76 -10.28 5.61
C TYR A 432 -5.62 -10.49 6.86
N SER A 433 -6.83 -11.03 6.73
CA SER A 433 -7.71 -11.28 7.89
C SER A 433 -7.15 -12.30 8.88
N PHE A 434 -6.25 -13.20 8.45
CA PHE A 434 -5.58 -14.18 9.30
C PHE A 434 -4.24 -13.66 9.88
N SER A 435 -3.93 -12.39 9.65
CA SER A 435 -2.74 -11.72 10.21
C SER A 435 -3.10 -10.83 11.39
N ALA A 436 -2.21 -10.75 12.37
CA ALA A 436 -2.30 -9.68 13.37
C ALA A 436 -2.17 -8.31 12.69
N PRO A 437 -2.85 -7.27 13.20
CA PRO A 437 -2.72 -5.88 12.75
C PRO A 437 -1.40 -5.28 13.27
N LYS A 438 -0.28 -5.91 12.95
CA LYS A 438 1.07 -5.52 13.34
C LYS A 438 1.94 -5.54 12.08
N LEU A 439 2.73 -4.49 11.88
CA LEU A 439 3.61 -4.33 10.71
C LEU A 439 4.51 -5.56 10.47
N VAL A 440 5.08 -6.11 11.55
CA VAL A 440 5.92 -7.33 11.47
C VAL A 440 5.13 -8.53 10.94
N ALA A 441 3.86 -8.68 11.30
CA ALA A 441 3.02 -9.76 10.81
C ALA A 441 2.72 -9.58 9.31
N HIS A 442 2.43 -8.35 8.86
CA HIS A 442 2.21 -8.06 7.43
C HIS A 442 3.47 -8.34 6.59
N ILE A 443 4.66 -7.98 7.07
CA ILE A 443 5.94 -8.34 6.41
C ILE A 443 6.07 -9.86 6.27
N GLN A 444 5.68 -10.62 7.30
CA GLN A 444 5.75 -12.08 7.29
C GLN A 444 4.72 -12.71 6.35
N VAL A 445 3.55 -12.11 6.21
CA VAL A 445 2.54 -12.48 5.20
C VAL A 445 3.07 -12.21 3.80
N ILE A 446 3.64 -11.03 3.55
CA ILE A 446 4.22 -10.67 2.25
C ILE A 446 5.32 -11.66 1.85
N LYS A 447 6.20 -12.06 2.77
CA LYS A 447 7.25 -13.06 2.52
C LYS A 447 6.67 -14.42 2.13
N ARG A 448 5.65 -14.89 2.84
CA ARG A 448 4.98 -16.16 2.53
C ARG A 448 4.23 -16.09 1.21
N LEU A 449 3.57 -14.97 0.92
CA LEU A 449 2.90 -14.74 -0.36
C LEU A 449 3.91 -14.74 -1.51
N ARG A 450 5.10 -14.17 -1.31
CA ARG A 450 6.20 -14.21 -2.27
C ARG A 450 6.68 -15.61 -2.56
N GLU A 451 6.75 -16.47 -1.55
CA GLU A 451 7.13 -17.89 -1.69
C GLU A 451 6.03 -18.72 -2.37
N ALA A 452 4.76 -18.41 -2.09
CA ALA A 452 3.60 -19.12 -2.63
C ALA A 452 3.29 -18.75 -4.10
N LEU A 453 3.60 -17.53 -4.54
CA LEU A 453 3.34 -17.07 -5.90
C LEU A 453 4.54 -17.32 -6.82
N PRO A 454 4.39 -18.11 -7.90
CA PRO A 454 5.50 -18.47 -8.77
C PRO A 454 5.95 -17.31 -9.66
N ARG A 455 5.03 -16.40 -10.00
CA ARG A 455 5.27 -15.30 -10.94
C ARG A 455 5.52 -13.97 -10.23
N MET A 456 6.59 -13.29 -10.60
CA MET A 456 6.96 -11.99 -10.01
C MET A 456 5.95 -10.88 -10.33
N ASP A 457 5.45 -10.81 -11.56
CA ASP A 457 4.48 -9.79 -11.98
C ASP A 457 3.16 -9.90 -11.19
N VAL A 458 2.66 -11.13 -10.98
CA VAL A 458 1.48 -11.39 -10.14
C VAL A 458 1.73 -10.97 -8.70
N PHE A 459 2.90 -11.30 -8.15
CA PHE A 459 3.26 -10.90 -6.80
C PHE A 459 3.31 -9.38 -6.64
N ILE A 460 3.95 -8.65 -7.56
CA ILE A 460 4.02 -7.18 -7.49
C ILE A 460 2.63 -6.54 -7.61
N ASP A 461 1.76 -7.07 -8.46
CA ASP A 461 0.36 -6.63 -8.53
C ASP A 461 -0.37 -6.84 -7.20
N CYS A 462 -0.16 -7.99 -6.54
CA CYS A 462 -0.69 -8.22 -5.20
C CYS A 462 -0.13 -7.20 -4.18
N ILE A 463 1.16 -6.84 -4.28
CA ILE A 463 1.79 -5.85 -3.42
C ILE A 463 1.15 -4.46 -3.60
N SER A 464 0.82 -4.05 -4.83
CA SER A 464 0.07 -2.80 -5.03
C SER A 464 -1.32 -2.81 -4.37
N LEU A 465 -2.00 -3.96 -4.38
CA LEU A 465 -3.31 -4.11 -3.73
C LEU A 465 -3.20 -4.16 -2.21
N LEU A 466 -2.18 -4.83 -1.67
CA LEU A 466 -1.94 -4.93 -0.23
C LEU A 466 -1.61 -3.58 0.40
N LEU A 467 -0.85 -2.72 -0.29
CA LEU A 467 -0.60 -1.35 0.17
C LEU A 467 -1.91 -0.58 0.42
N GLY A 468 -2.93 -0.83 -0.41
CA GLY A 468 -4.27 -0.23 -0.23
C GLY A 468 -5.01 -0.71 1.01
N LEU A 469 -4.65 -1.87 1.58
CA LEU A 469 -5.21 -2.46 2.79
C LEU A 469 -4.44 -2.08 4.06
N GLU A 470 -3.26 -1.46 3.94
CA GLU A 470 -2.47 -1.03 5.09
C GLU A 470 -3.14 0.14 5.81
N THR A 471 -3.24 0.03 7.13
CA THR A 471 -3.72 1.12 8.01
C THR A 471 -2.59 1.96 8.55
N GLU A 472 -1.40 1.37 8.71
CA GLU A 472 -0.18 2.00 9.24
C GLU A 472 1.02 1.56 8.40
N LEU A 473 2.02 2.44 8.24
CA LEU A 473 3.26 2.17 7.52
C LEU A 473 4.45 2.69 8.35
N ASP A 474 5.43 1.83 8.64
CA ASP A 474 6.74 2.25 9.12
C ASP A 474 7.76 2.32 7.98
N GLU A 475 8.95 2.85 8.25
CA GLU A 475 10.04 2.93 7.28
C GLU A 475 10.38 1.56 6.68
N THR A 476 10.37 0.49 7.48
CA THR A 476 10.76 -0.84 6.99
C THR A 476 9.75 -1.46 6.03
N LEU A 477 8.45 -1.32 6.31
CA LEU A 477 7.40 -1.79 5.43
C LEU A 477 7.26 -0.88 4.20
N ALA A 478 7.41 0.44 4.37
CA ALA A 478 7.43 1.40 3.25
C ALA A 478 8.57 1.09 2.27
N ASP A 479 9.78 0.85 2.75
CA ASP A 479 10.93 0.45 1.92
C ASP A 479 10.67 -0.86 1.17
N LEU A 480 10.00 -1.83 1.80
CA LEU A 480 9.63 -3.10 1.16
C LEU A 480 8.65 -2.87 0.00
N TYR A 481 7.59 -2.10 0.23
CA TYR A 481 6.62 -1.74 -0.80
C TYR A 481 7.27 -0.91 -1.91
N TYR A 482 8.13 0.04 -1.56
CA TYR A 482 8.84 0.91 -2.49
C TYR A 482 9.80 0.12 -3.38
N TYR A 483 10.53 -0.84 -2.81
CA TYR A 483 11.41 -1.75 -3.55
C TYR A 483 10.65 -2.48 -4.65
N TYR A 484 9.52 -3.10 -4.33
CA TYR A 484 8.70 -3.83 -5.32
C TYR A 484 7.98 -2.89 -6.29
N CYS A 485 7.60 -1.69 -5.87
CA CYS A 485 7.09 -0.65 -6.76
C CYS A 485 8.11 -0.31 -7.84
N CYS A 486 9.37 -0.01 -7.45
CA CYS A 486 10.45 0.27 -8.38
C CYS A 486 10.70 -0.89 -9.35
N MET A 487 10.70 -2.13 -8.84
CA MET A 487 10.82 -3.31 -9.70
C MET A 487 9.69 -3.41 -10.73
N GLY A 488 8.45 -3.16 -10.33
CA GLY A 488 7.30 -3.24 -11.23
C GLY A 488 7.27 -2.13 -12.29
N LEU A 489 7.77 -0.93 -11.95
CA LEU A 489 7.93 0.17 -12.92
C LEU A 489 8.92 -0.17 -14.04
N ASP A 490 9.97 -0.93 -13.73
CA ASP A 490 10.97 -1.42 -14.70
C ASP A 490 10.48 -2.57 -15.57
N MET A 491 9.40 -3.25 -15.20
CA MET A 491 8.87 -4.34 -16.00
C MET A 491 8.16 -3.81 -17.26
N PRO A 492 8.17 -4.55 -18.38
CA PRO A 492 7.56 -4.10 -19.63
C PRO A 492 6.03 -4.06 -19.59
N HIS A 493 5.38 -4.64 -18.57
CA HIS A 493 3.92 -4.76 -18.48
C HIS A 493 3.24 -3.45 -18.10
N GLU A 494 2.50 -2.84 -19.02
CA GLU A 494 1.82 -1.55 -18.79
C GLU A 494 0.75 -1.60 -17.69
N LYS A 495 0.03 -2.72 -17.56
CA LYS A 495 -0.95 -2.93 -16.47
C LYS A 495 -0.30 -2.89 -15.10
N LEU A 496 0.80 -3.63 -14.95
CA LEU A 496 1.57 -3.66 -13.71
C LEU A 496 2.19 -2.29 -13.42
N ARG A 497 2.68 -1.61 -14.46
CA ARG A 497 3.21 -0.25 -14.33
C ARG A 497 2.16 0.71 -13.80
N ALA A 498 0.93 0.68 -14.32
CA ALA A 498 -0.17 1.48 -13.79
C ALA A 498 -0.47 1.14 -12.31
N ALA A 499 -0.47 -0.14 -11.94
CA ALA A 499 -0.65 -0.58 -10.55
C ALA A 499 0.47 -0.04 -9.63
N CYS A 500 1.74 -0.09 -10.05
CA CYS A 500 2.85 0.49 -9.29
C CYS A 500 2.78 2.01 -9.19
N LEU A 501 2.40 2.72 -10.26
CA LEU A 501 2.19 4.17 -10.21
C LEU A 501 1.10 4.56 -9.19
N SER A 502 0.07 3.75 -9.03
CA SER A 502 -1.00 3.98 -8.03
C SER A 502 -0.50 3.91 -6.58
N MET A 503 0.68 3.34 -6.34
CA MET A 503 1.29 3.27 -5.00
C MET A 503 1.94 4.59 -4.59
N LEU A 504 2.42 5.39 -5.55
CA LEU A 504 3.22 6.59 -5.27
C LEU A 504 2.46 7.67 -4.47
N PRO A 505 1.18 7.98 -4.74
CA PRO A 505 0.45 8.95 -3.92
C PRO A 505 0.33 8.51 -2.45
N ARG A 506 0.35 7.21 -2.17
CA ARG A 506 0.35 6.68 -0.79
C ARG A 506 1.71 6.92 -0.13
N PHE A 507 2.81 6.68 -0.82
CA PHE A 507 4.14 6.97 -0.27
C PHE A 507 4.32 8.46 0.01
N LEU A 508 3.79 9.35 -0.85
CA LEU A 508 3.87 10.80 -0.64
C LEU A 508 3.25 11.25 0.69
N ALA A 509 2.18 10.59 1.15
CA ALA A 509 1.54 10.91 2.43
C ALA A 509 2.36 10.52 3.67
N TRP A 510 3.25 9.53 3.53
CA TRP A 510 4.04 8.96 4.64
C TRP A 510 5.51 9.39 4.60
N GLN A 511 6.17 9.18 3.46
CA GLN A 511 7.58 9.50 3.23
C GLN A 511 7.74 10.18 1.86
N PRO A 512 7.62 11.52 1.81
CA PRO A 512 7.60 12.27 0.54
C PRO A 512 8.80 12.04 -0.36
N SER A 513 10.00 11.87 0.22
CA SER A 513 11.25 11.68 -0.53
C SER A 513 11.17 10.52 -1.53
N LEU A 514 10.54 9.41 -1.15
CA LEU A 514 10.41 8.22 -2.01
C LEU A 514 9.67 8.52 -3.33
N THR A 515 8.66 9.40 -3.28
CA THR A 515 7.89 9.77 -4.49
C THR A 515 8.57 10.90 -5.25
N LEU A 516 9.10 11.90 -4.53
CA LEU A 516 9.77 13.05 -5.13
C LEU A 516 11.04 12.66 -5.89
N ASP A 517 11.82 11.69 -5.38
CA ASP A 517 13.01 11.19 -6.07
C ASP A 517 12.68 10.41 -7.35
N LEU A 518 11.45 9.92 -7.47
CA LEU A 518 11.01 9.07 -8.58
C LEU A 518 10.27 9.85 -9.68
N ILE A 519 9.82 11.08 -9.42
CA ILE A 519 8.95 11.82 -10.34
C ILE A 519 9.62 12.07 -11.71
N ALA A 520 10.91 12.41 -11.72
CA ALA A 520 11.66 12.64 -12.95
C ALA A 520 11.71 11.37 -13.81
N ARG A 521 11.98 10.22 -13.19
CA ARG A 521 11.98 8.92 -13.87
C ARG A 521 10.58 8.53 -14.37
N VAL A 522 9.55 8.74 -13.56
CA VAL A 522 8.16 8.39 -13.89
C VAL A 522 7.63 9.26 -15.04
N SER A 523 8.14 10.49 -15.18
CA SER A 523 7.80 11.37 -16.31
C SER A 523 8.15 10.75 -17.67
N GLU A 524 9.14 9.86 -17.74
CA GLU A 524 9.54 9.17 -18.97
C GLU A 524 8.47 8.17 -19.46
N PHE A 525 7.63 7.64 -18.57
CA PHE A 525 6.51 6.76 -18.94
C PHE A 525 5.38 7.49 -19.61
N SER A 526 5.36 8.80 -19.45
CA SER A 526 4.55 9.66 -20.27
C SER A 526 5.10 9.48 -21.69
N THR A 527 4.45 8.69 -22.54
CA THR A 527 4.74 8.60 -23.98
C THR A 527 3.45 8.70 -24.80
N ARG A 528 3.56 9.05 -26.08
CA ARG A 528 2.39 9.18 -26.97
C ARG A 528 1.54 7.91 -27.00
N TYR A 529 2.20 6.75 -27.04
CA TYR A 529 1.59 5.43 -27.17
C TYR A 529 1.35 4.71 -25.83
N ALA A 530 1.69 5.33 -24.70
CA ALA A 530 1.45 4.73 -23.39
C ALA A 530 -0.03 4.39 -23.20
N TRP A 531 -0.29 3.24 -22.60
CA TRP A 531 -1.63 2.83 -22.23
C TRP A 531 -2.35 3.87 -21.35
N TRP A 532 -3.66 4.03 -21.55
CA TRP A 532 -4.41 5.13 -20.96
C TRP A 532 -4.39 5.13 -19.42
N GLU A 533 -4.33 3.96 -18.76
CA GLU A 533 -4.25 3.89 -17.29
C GLU A 533 -2.89 4.33 -16.76
N VAL A 534 -1.81 4.08 -17.50
CA VAL A 534 -0.49 4.62 -17.15
C VAL A 534 -0.59 6.14 -17.13
N LYS A 535 -1.17 6.74 -18.18
CA LYS A 535 -1.40 8.20 -18.26
C LYS A 535 -2.32 8.72 -17.14
N ALA A 536 -3.39 7.99 -16.83
CA ALA A 536 -4.30 8.34 -15.75
C ALA A 536 -3.58 8.34 -14.39
N GLN A 537 -2.77 7.32 -14.11
CA GLN A 537 -1.99 7.25 -12.88
C GLN A 537 -0.90 8.31 -12.83
N LEU A 538 -0.26 8.64 -13.95
CA LEU A 538 0.68 9.76 -14.05
C LEU A 538 0.03 11.10 -13.66
N ILE A 539 -1.20 11.36 -14.12
CA ILE A 539 -1.97 12.56 -13.74
C ILE A 539 -2.23 12.58 -12.23
N ILE A 540 -2.63 11.44 -11.64
CA ILE A 540 -2.90 11.33 -10.21
C ILE A 540 -1.63 11.58 -9.39
N VAL A 541 -0.50 10.98 -9.79
CA VAL A 541 0.81 11.15 -9.14
C VAL A 541 1.28 12.60 -9.26
N ALA A 542 1.27 13.18 -10.46
CA ALA A 542 1.66 14.56 -10.67
C ALA A 542 0.78 15.52 -9.85
N SER A 543 -0.53 15.30 -9.82
CA SER A 543 -1.46 16.12 -9.03
C SER A 543 -1.20 15.98 -7.53
N ALA A 544 -0.88 14.78 -7.04
CA ALA A 544 -0.53 14.55 -5.64
C ALA A 544 0.78 15.26 -5.27
N VAL A 545 1.81 15.15 -6.11
CA VAL A 545 3.10 15.82 -5.94
C VAL A 545 2.92 17.34 -5.92
N LEU A 546 2.20 17.92 -6.89
CA LEU A 546 1.94 19.36 -6.92
C LEU A 546 1.17 19.83 -5.69
N THR A 547 0.20 19.04 -5.20
CA THR A 547 -0.51 19.36 -3.95
C THR A 547 0.44 19.40 -2.75
N HIS A 548 1.42 18.52 -2.70
CA HIS A 548 2.42 18.48 -1.61
C HIS A 548 3.43 19.64 -1.71
N LEU A 549 3.75 20.07 -2.93
CA LEU A 549 4.75 21.11 -3.19
C LEU A 549 4.17 22.54 -3.20
N THR A 550 2.87 22.75 -3.02
CA THR A 550 2.23 24.08 -3.08
C THR A 550 2.87 25.13 -2.17
N SER A 551 3.42 24.71 -1.03
CA SER A 551 4.06 25.58 -0.03
C SER A 551 5.59 25.55 -0.06
N GLN A 552 6.19 24.83 -1.00
CA GLN A 552 7.64 24.64 -1.10
C GLN A 552 8.26 25.55 -2.15
N PRO A 553 9.57 25.88 -2.04
CA PRO A 553 10.26 26.65 -3.07
C PRO A 553 10.28 25.90 -4.42
N PRO A 554 10.44 26.62 -5.55
CA PRO A 554 10.56 26.00 -6.86
C PRO A 554 11.67 24.95 -6.89
N CYS A 555 11.36 23.78 -7.44
CA CYS A 555 12.28 22.65 -7.53
C CYS A 555 12.05 21.87 -8.82
N ASP A 556 13.05 21.13 -9.29
CA ASP A 556 12.98 20.34 -10.53
C ASP A 556 11.80 19.34 -10.52
N GLN A 557 11.43 18.85 -9.33
CA GLN A 557 10.29 17.94 -9.14
C GLN A 557 8.95 18.62 -9.48
N LEU A 558 8.83 19.93 -9.21
CA LEU A 558 7.66 20.73 -9.55
C LEU A 558 7.49 20.79 -11.07
N ASP A 559 8.56 21.14 -11.79
CA ASP A 559 8.56 21.26 -13.25
C ASP A 559 8.25 19.92 -13.93
N CYS A 560 8.79 18.81 -13.39
CA CYS A 560 8.47 17.47 -13.87
C CYS A 560 6.97 17.16 -13.74
N ALA A 561 6.36 17.49 -12.59
CA ALA A 561 4.95 17.22 -12.35
C ALA A 561 4.03 18.12 -13.21
N LEU A 562 4.37 19.40 -13.38
CA LEU A 562 3.66 20.31 -14.28
C LEU A 562 3.73 19.83 -15.73
N THR A 563 4.91 19.41 -16.18
CA THR A 563 5.12 18.87 -17.54
C THR A 563 4.24 17.65 -17.81
N ILE A 564 4.10 16.74 -16.83
CA ILE A 564 3.21 15.58 -16.95
C ILE A 564 1.76 16.03 -17.17
N LEU A 565 1.26 16.97 -16.36
CA LEU A 565 -0.12 17.45 -16.47
C LEU A 565 -0.39 18.15 -17.80
N GLN A 566 0.46 19.11 -18.18
CA GLN A 566 0.32 19.86 -19.44
C GLN A 566 0.28 18.96 -20.67
N ARG A 567 0.96 17.81 -20.62
CA ARG A 567 1.09 16.89 -21.75
C ARG A 567 -0.03 15.85 -21.82
N GLU A 568 -0.48 15.35 -20.68
CA GLU A 568 -1.49 14.28 -20.63
C GLU A 568 -2.92 14.82 -20.52
N VAL A 569 -3.11 15.99 -19.90
CA VAL A 569 -4.42 16.63 -19.78
C VAL A 569 -4.63 17.58 -20.96
N THR A 570 -5.24 17.06 -22.04
CA THR A 570 -5.47 17.81 -23.27
C THR A 570 -6.90 17.62 -23.79
N PRO A 571 -7.48 18.58 -24.53
CA PRO A 571 -8.85 18.46 -25.05
C PRO A 571 -9.00 17.31 -26.07
N ARG A 572 -7.88 16.87 -26.66
CA ARG A 572 -7.82 15.75 -27.61
C ARG A 572 -7.65 14.39 -26.92
N ALA A 573 -7.45 14.35 -25.60
CA ALA A 573 -7.30 13.12 -24.87
C ALA A 573 -8.60 12.27 -24.84
N PRO A 574 -8.50 10.95 -24.64
CA PRO A 574 -9.68 10.11 -24.42
C PRO A 574 -10.57 10.67 -23.29
N VAL A 575 -11.89 10.52 -23.43
CA VAL A 575 -12.88 11.08 -22.48
C VAL A 575 -12.55 10.74 -21.02
N ASN A 576 -12.14 9.50 -20.73
CA ASN A 576 -11.78 9.08 -19.38
C ASN A 576 -10.56 9.82 -18.84
N LEU A 577 -9.54 10.04 -19.67
CA LEU A 577 -8.33 10.76 -19.27
C LEU A 577 -8.66 12.24 -19.00
N ARG A 578 -9.57 12.82 -19.79
CA ARG A 578 -10.10 14.16 -19.53
C ARG A 578 -10.85 14.24 -18.20
N ARG A 579 -11.71 13.27 -17.89
CA ARG A 579 -12.42 13.18 -16.59
C ARG A 579 -11.46 13.06 -15.41
N VAL A 580 -10.43 12.21 -15.52
CA VAL A 580 -9.37 12.10 -14.49
C VAL A 580 -8.61 13.42 -14.34
N GLY A 581 -8.18 14.01 -15.45
CA GLY A 581 -7.51 15.32 -15.47
C GLY A 581 -8.31 16.38 -14.73
N ILE A 582 -9.58 16.57 -15.10
CA ILE A 582 -10.47 17.56 -14.49
C ILE A 582 -10.63 17.33 -12.98
N ALA A 583 -10.83 16.07 -12.57
CA ALA A 583 -11.07 15.75 -11.17
C ALA A 583 -9.85 16.03 -10.28
N TYR A 584 -8.64 15.67 -10.73
CA TYR A 584 -7.42 15.81 -9.93
C TYR A 584 -6.74 17.18 -10.06
N MET A 585 -6.88 17.88 -11.21
CA MET A 585 -6.34 19.24 -11.39
C MET A 585 -7.15 20.34 -10.68
N ALA A 586 -8.44 20.12 -10.41
CA ALA A 586 -9.34 21.16 -9.88
C ALA A 586 -8.73 21.96 -8.71
N LYS A 587 -8.24 21.25 -7.68
CA LYS A 587 -7.65 21.85 -6.48
C LYS A 587 -6.33 22.60 -6.70
N LEU A 588 -5.64 22.31 -7.79
CA LEU A 588 -4.33 22.89 -8.10
C LEU A 588 -4.45 24.30 -8.66
N LEU A 589 -5.60 24.65 -9.24
CA LEU A 589 -5.81 25.93 -9.93
C LEU A 589 -5.59 27.13 -9.01
N TRP A 590 -5.92 27.01 -7.72
CA TRP A 590 -5.66 28.05 -6.71
C TRP A 590 -4.18 28.42 -6.57
N HIS A 591 -3.28 27.47 -6.80
CA HIS A 591 -1.84 27.66 -6.60
C HIS A 591 -1.08 27.80 -7.93
N PHE A 592 -1.57 27.15 -8.99
CA PHE A 592 -0.92 27.07 -10.30
C PHE A 592 -1.84 27.60 -11.40
N GLN A 593 -1.86 28.93 -11.56
CA GLN A 593 -2.74 29.63 -12.51
C GLN A 593 -2.42 29.29 -13.98
N GLU A 594 -1.19 28.86 -14.29
CA GLU A 594 -0.80 28.39 -15.62
C GLU A 594 -1.56 27.14 -16.11
N LEU A 595 -2.21 26.41 -15.20
CA LEU A 595 -3.02 25.23 -15.53
C LEU A 595 -4.44 25.60 -15.95
N VAL A 596 -4.90 26.83 -15.66
CA VAL A 596 -6.28 27.27 -15.90
C VAL A 596 -6.68 27.21 -17.38
N PRO A 597 -5.88 27.70 -18.35
CA PRO A 597 -6.23 27.61 -19.78
C PRO A 597 -6.48 26.17 -20.23
N THR A 598 -5.52 25.27 -19.95
CA THR A 598 -5.62 23.85 -20.28
C THR A 598 -6.83 23.19 -19.62
N TYR A 599 -7.12 23.57 -18.36
CA TYR A 599 -8.25 23.04 -17.63
C TYR A 599 -9.60 23.44 -18.26
N VAL A 600 -9.76 24.71 -18.65
CA VAL A 600 -10.95 25.24 -19.29
C VAL A 600 -11.17 24.62 -20.68
N ASP A 601 -10.11 24.48 -21.47
CA ASP A 601 -10.17 23.79 -22.77
C ASP A 601 -10.66 22.34 -22.63
N VAL A 602 -10.15 21.62 -21.62
CA VAL A 602 -10.56 20.24 -21.36
C VAL A 602 -12.01 20.15 -20.89
N LEU A 603 -12.46 21.04 -20.01
CA LEU A 603 -13.87 21.12 -19.61
C LEU A 603 -14.80 21.35 -20.81
N ARG A 604 -14.48 22.33 -21.66
CA ARG A 604 -15.26 22.67 -22.86
C ARG A 604 -15.29 21.55 -23.89
N SER A 605 -14.24 20.73 -23.93
CA SER A 605 -14.17 19.59 -24.86
C SER A 605 -15.11 18.45 -24.49
N LEU A 606 -15.62 18.39 -23.26
CA LEU A 606 -16.54 17.33 -22.83
C LEU A 606 -17.93 17.47 -23.49
N PRO A 607 -18.62 16.35 -23.76
CA PRO A 607 -20.04 16.39 -24.13
C PRO A 607 -20.87 17.02 -23.00
N LEU A 608 -21.90 17.80 -23.36
CA LEU A 608 -22.67 18.62 -22.42
C LEU A 608 -23.23 17.83 -21.22
N HIS A 609 -23.78 16.64 -21.46
CA HIS A 609 -24.31 15.78 -20.38
C HIS A 609 -23.24 15.34 -19.38
N MET A 610 -22.02 15.03 -19.85
CA MET A 610 -20.88 14.67 -18.99
C MET A 610 -20.33 15.89 -18.27
N LEU A 611 -20.29 17.05 -18.92
CA LEU A 611 -19.90 18.29 -18.27
C LEU A 611 -20.85 18.59 -17.10
N GLN A 612 -22.16 18.51 -17.34
CA GLN A 612 -23.20 18.68 -16.32
C GLN A 612 -23.02 17.68 -15.18
N GLU A 613 -22.74 16.40 -15.44
CA GLU A 613 -22.42 15.41 -14.41
C GLU A 613 -21.21 15.81 -13.56
N VAL A 614 -20.11 16.25 -14.20
CA VAL A 614 -18.85 16.60 -13.52
C VAL A 614 -18.97 17.85 -12.66
N VAL A 615 -19.75 18.84 -13.11
CA VAL A 615 -19.97 20.11 -12.39
C VAL A 615 -21.20 20.08 -11.48
N SER A 616 -21.97 19.00 -11.47
CA SER A 616 -23.11 18.85 -10.56
C SER A 616 -22.64 18.76 -9.11
N ILE A 617 -23.42 19.31 -8.19
CA ILE A 617 -23.25 19.06 -6.76
C ILE A 617 -23.95 17.72 -6.52
N PRO A 618 -23.23 16.64 -6.18
CA PRO A 618 -23.94 15.42 -5.85
C PRO A 618 -24.69 15.67 -4.52
N ASN A 619 -25.98 15.33 -4.49
CA ASN A 619 -26.84 15.43 -3.28
C ASN A 619 -26.40 14.48 -2.16
N GLU A 620 -25.47 13.57 -2.46
CA GLU A 620 -24.73 12.71 -1.53
C GLU A 620 -23.23 12.84 -1.88
N PRO A 621 -22.28 12.45 -1.02
CA PRO A 621 -20.87 12.32 -1.42
C PRO A 621 -20.70 11.16 -2.42
N PHE A 622 -21.25 11.31 -3.62
CA PHE A 622 -21.05 10.40 -4.72
C PHE A 622 -19.68 10.69 -5.32
N VAL A 623 -18.73 9.83 -4.97
CA VAL A 623 -17.47 9.70 -5.67
C VAL A 623 -17.79 9.12 -7.04
N GLY A 624 -17.66 9.93 -8.10
CA GLY A 624 -17.92 9.47 -9.46
C GLY A 624 -17.03 8.26 -9.76
N THR A 625 -17.63 7.08 -9.93
CA THR A 625 -16.88 5.91 -10.39
C THR A 625 -16.81 5.99 -11.91
N LEU A 626 -15.61 5.91 -12.48
CA LEU A 626 -15.53 5.66 -13.92
C LEU A 626 -16.17 4.27 -14.18
N PRO A 627 -17.12 4.14 -15.12
CA PRO A 627 -17.84 2.89 -15.40
C PRO A 627 -16.98 1.81 -16.06
N LEU A 628 -15.67 1.90 -15.90
CA LEU A 628 -14.68 0.97 -16.42
C LEU A 628 -13.89 0.46 -15.23
N GLN A 629 -14.04 -0.83 -14.93
CA GLN A 629 -12.95 -1.52 -14.25
C GLN A 629 -11.72 -1.34 -15.15
N GLY A 630 -10.67 -0.71 -14.63
CA GLY A 630 -9.42 -0.67 -15.35
C GLY A 630 -9.02 -2.09 -15.79
N GLY A 631 -8.25 -2.25 -16.86
CA GLY A 631 -7.65 -3.53 -17.23
C GLY A 631 -6.75 -4.12 -16.14
N SER A 632 -6.45 -3.34 -15.08
CA SER A 632 -5.81 -3.69 -13.81
C SER A 632 -6.78 -4.12 -12.68
N GLY A 633 -8.09 -3.99 -12.86
CA GLY A 633 -9.11 -4.15 -11.81
C GLY A 633 -9.27 -2.91 -10.92
N ALA A 634 -8.59 -1.80 -11.22
CA ALA A 634 -8.70 -0.56 -10.46
C ALA A 634 -10.04 0.15 -10.71
N ILE A 635 -10.71 0.54 -9.63
CA ILE A 635 -11.90 1.41 -9.66
C ILE A 635 -11.42 2.84 -9.44
N TYR A 636 -11.59 3.70 -10.44
CA TYR A 636 -11.22 5.11 -10.34
C TYR A 636 -12.33 5.88 -9.65
N GLN A 637 -11.98 6.44 -8.50
CA GLN A 637 -12.83 7.29 -7.68
C GLN A 637 -12.52 8.75 -8.02
N LEU A 638 -13.42 9.41 -8.75
CA LEU A 638 -13.25 10.81 -9.15
C LEU A 638 -13.72 11.75 -8.04
N PRO A 639 -12.84 12.62 -7.51
CA PRO A 639 -13.24 13.63 -6.52
C PRO A 639 -14.20 14.67 -7.12
N VAL A 640 -15.01 15.26 -6.25
CA VAL A 640 -15.93 16.35 -6.60
C VAL A 640 -15.14 17.60 -6.97
N VAL A 641 -15.51 18.23 -8.09
CA VAL A 641 -14.78 19.36 -8.70
C VAL A 641 -15.29 20.72 -8.20
N ARG A 642 -16.62 20.90 -8.17
CA ARG A 642 -17.27 22.20 -7.96
C ARG A 642 -16.93 22.90 -6.64
N ASN A 643 -16.46 22.18 -5.63
CA ASN A 643 -16.14 22.77 -4.31
C ASN A 643 -14.65 23.06 -4.12
N VAL A 644 -13.81 22.74 -5.12
CA VAL A 644 -12.35 22.73 -4.93
C VAL A 644 -11.61 23.53 -6.00
N TRP A 645 -12.25 23.84 -7.13
CA TRP A 645 -11.65 24.64 -8.20
C TRP A 645 -11.70 26.16 -7.97
N ASP A 646 -10.91 26.92 -8.73
CA ASP A 646 -10.89 28.39 -8.70
C ASP A 646 -11.92 28.96 -9.69
N SER A 647 -13.13 29.23 -9.20
CA SER A 647 -14.23 29.76 -10.02
C SER A 647 -13.96 31.14 -10.61
N SER A 648 -13.15 31.98 -9.96
CA SER A 648 -12.83 33.32 -10.49
C SER A 648 -11.90 33.20 -11.68
N ALA A 649 -10.82 32.41 -11.57
CA ALA A 649 -9.88 32.19 -12.65
C ALA A 649 -10.52 31.46 -13.84
N ILE A 650 -11.33 30.43 -13.57
CA ILE A 650 -12.03 29.68 -14.62
C ILE A 650 -12.99 30.59 -15.39
N ALA A 651 -13.83 31.35 -14.70
CA ALA A 651 -14.79 32.24 -15.35
C ALA A 651 -14.09 33.33 -16.18
N LYS A 652 -12.96 33.85 -15.68
CA LYS A 652 -12.14 34.79 -16.43
C LYS A 652 -11.56 34.15 -17.70
N GLN A 653 -11.00 32.96 -17.59
CA GLN A 653 -10.43 32.29 -18.76
C GLN A 653 -11.50 31.97 -19.82
N VAL A 654 -12.69 31.52 -19.41
CA VAL A 654 -13.81 31.26 -20.32
C VAL A 654 -14.18 32.50 -21.14
N TYR A 655 -14.16 33.68 -20.53
CA TYR A 655 -14.45 34.93 -21.23
C TYR A 655 -13.30 35.40 -22.14
N LEU A 656 -12.03 35.19 -21.75
CA LEU A 656 -10.90 35.45 -22.66
C LEU A 656 -11.05 34.63 -23.95
N ASP A 657 -11.33 33.34 -23.81
CA ASP A 657 -11.49 32.46 -24.97
C ASP A 657 -12.68 32.85 -25.84
N PHE A 658 -13.77 33.35 -25.22
CA PHE A 658 -14.94 33.86 -25.94
C PHE A 658 -14.59 35.09 -26.79
N ASN A 659 -13.81 36.02 -26.24
CA ASN A 659 -13.39 37.21 -26.99
C ASN A 659 -12.39 36.89 -28.11
N ASP A 660 -11.48 35.95 -27.88
CA ASP A 660 -10.52 35.52 -28.91
C ASP A 660 -11.23 34.85 -30.09
N THR A 661 -12.22 33.99 -29.80
CA THR A 661 -13.00 33.28 -30.82
C THR A 661 -14.03 34.15 -31.56
N ALA A 662 -14.41 35.31 -31.00
CA ALA A 662 -15.28 36.27 -31.67
C ALA A 662 -14.68 36.91 -32.94
N SER A 663 -13.39 36.68 -33.19
CA SER A 663 -12.69 37.08 -34.42
C SER A 663 -12.74 36.05 -35.55
N ASP A 664 -13.12 34.79 -35.26
CA ASP A 664 -13.18 33.69 -36.23
C ASP A 664 -14.64 33.40 -36.62
N GLU A 665 -15.01 33.75 -37.86
CA GLU A 665 -16.39 33.68 -38.41
C GLU A 665 -17.06 32.28 -38.40
N GLY A 666 -16.39 31.22 -37.95
CA GLY A 666 -16.90 29.84 -37.91
C GLY A 666 -16.92 29.16 -36.54
N ALA A 667 -16.42 29.78 -35.47
CA ALA A 667 -16.27 29.14 -34.14
C ALA A 667 -17.49 29.30 -33.21
N HIS A 668 -18.44 30.18 -33.57
CA HIS A 668 -19.52 30.64 -32.70
C HIS A 668 -20.51 29.54 -32.22
N ASP A 669 -20.75 28.49 -33.01
CA ASP A 669 -21.80 27.51 -32.70
C ASP A 669 -21.35 26.31 -31.85
N HIS A 670 -20.05 26.01 -31.73
CA HIS A 670 -19.61 24.69 -31.25
C HIS A 670 -19.29 24.61 -29.74
N HIS A 671 -19.11 25.74 -29.05
CA HIS A 671 -18.67 25.76 -27.65
C HIS A 671 -19.49 26.68 -26.72
N HIS A 672 -20.49 27.37 -27.25
CA HIS A 672 -21.32 28.29 -26.46
C HIS A 672 -22.06 27.62 -25.29
N PRO A 673 -22.71 26.43 -25.43
CA PRO A 673 -23.47 25.87 -24.32
C PRO A 673 -22.56 25.38 -23.18
N GLN A 674 -21.40 24.78 -23.48
CA GLN A 674 -20.43 24.36 -22.46
C GLN A 674 -19.88 25.57 -21.68
N SER A 675 -19.47 26.62 -22.38
CA SER A 675 -18.93 27.84 -21.76
C SER A 675 -19.96 28.51 -20.85
N MET A 676 -21.23 28.57 -21.27
CA MET A 676 -22.31 29.13 -20.44
C MET A 676 -22.64 28.26 -19.24
N THR A 677 -22.62 26.93 -19.36
CA THR A 677 -22.78 26.02 -18.22
C THR A 677 -21.64 26.18 -17.21
N ILE A 678 -20.38 26.26 -17.66
CA ILE A 678 -19.23 26.49 -16.79
C ILE A 678 -19.37 27.84 -16.06
N LEU A 679 -19.71 28.89 -16.81
CA LEU A 679 -19.88 30.24 -16.26
C LEU A 679 -20.99 30.29 -15.20
N GLN A 680 -22.14 29.67 -15.46
CA GLN A 680 -23.24 29.57 -14.50
C GLN A 680 -22.77 28.91 -13.19
N VAL A 681 -22.05 27.80 -13.29
CA VAL A 681 -21.54 27.08 -12.11
C VAL A 681 -20.59 27.95 -11.29
N CYS A 682 -19.73 28.73 -11.94
CA CYS A 682 -18.82 29.66 -11.28
C CYS A 682 -19.56 30.79 -10.55
N PHE A 683 -20.58 31.38 -11.17
CA PHE A 683 -21.43 32.39 -10.53
C PHE A 683 -22.15 31.84 -9.30
N ASP A 684 -22.77 30.66 -9.43
CA ASP A 684 -23.45 30.00 -8.31
C ASP A 684 -22.52 29.72 -7.14
N GLN A 685 -21.26 29.35 -7.39
CA GLN A 685 -20.29 29.09 -6.33
C GLN A 685 -19.84 30.39 -5.67
N ILE A 686 -19.45 31.40 -6.45
CA ILE A 686 -19.01 32.69 -5.91
C ILE A 686 -20.13 33.35 -5.10
N ALA A 687 -21.37 33.29 -5.57
CA ALA A 687 -22.53 33.82 -4.86
C ALA A 687 -22.80 33.12 -3.51
N ARG A 688 -22.39 31.85 -3.36
CA ARG A 688 -22.52 31.10 -2.10
C ARG A 688 -21.34 31.30 -1.15
N ASP A 689 -20.12 31.31 -1.68
CA ASP A 689 -18.89 31.18 -0.89
C ASP A 689 -18.20 32.54 -0.63
N GLN A 690 -18.48 33.56 -1.44
CA GLN A 690 -17.75 34.84 -1.44
C GLN A 690 -18.68 36.05 -1.21
N PRO A 691 -18.16 37.20 -0.74
CA PRO A 691 -18.96 38.40 -0.56
C PRO A 691 -19.47 38.96 -1.90
N PRO A 692 -20.60 39.70 -1.89
CA PRO A 692 -21.30 40.16 -3.08
C PRO A 692 -20.43 41.00 -4.04
N GLU A 693 -19.37 41.63 -3.55
CA GLU A 693 -18.39 42.38 -4.36
C GLU A 693 -17.74 41.51 -5.44
N HIS A 694 -17.47 40.23 -5.17
CA HIS A 694 -16.83 39.34 -6.16
C HIS A 694 -17.78 38.96 -7.29
N VAL A 695 -19.08 38.84 -7.00
CA VAL A 695 -20.13 38.65 -8.02
C VAL A 695 -20.22 39.90 -8.91
N ASN A 696 -20.13 41.09 -8.32
CA ASN A 696 -20.13 42.36 -9.04
C ASN A 696 -18.96 42.45 -10.03
N GLU A 697 -17.74 42.17 -9.57
CA GLU A 697 -16.53 42.23 -10.38
C GLU A 697 -16.58 41.23 -11.54
N LEU A 698 -16.99 39.98 -11.26
CA LEU A 698 -17.10 38.97 -12.29
C LEU A 698 -18.17 39.31 -13.33
N PHE A 699 -19.33 39.82 -12.88
CA PHE A 699 -20.40 40.24 -13.79
C PHE A 699 -19.97 41.40 -14.67
N ALA A 700 -19.34 42.44 -14.11
CA ALA A 700 -18.84 43.57 -14.89
C ALA A 700 -17.91 43.14 -16.02
N TRP A 701 -17.15 42.07 -15.80
CA TRP A 701 -16.22 41.54 -16.79
C TRP A 701 -16.89 40.63 -17.83
N THR A 702 -17.89 39.86 -17.44
CA THR A 702 -18.53 38.83 -18.29
C THR A 702 -19.89 39.24 -18.87
N GLN A 703 -20.37 40.45 -18.57
CA GLN A 703 -21.70 40.94 -18.95
C GLN A 703 -22.00 40.78 -20.44
N SER A 704 -21.07 41.15 -21.32
CA SER A 704 -21.25 41.06 -22.78
C SER A 704 -21.48 39.62 -23.25
N MET A 705 -20.75 38.66 -22.69
CA MET A 705 -20.90 37.23 -22.98
C MET A 705 -22.23 36.69 -22.46
N VAL A 706 -22.63 37.04 -21.23
CA VAL A 706 -23.90 36.60 -20.64
C VAL A 706 -25.09 37.12 -21.45
N VAL A 707 -25.03 38.40 -21.87
CA VAL A 707 -26.08 39.02 -22.71
C VAL A 707 -26.12 38.38 -24.09
N ALA A 708 -24.97 38.16 -24.75
CA ALA A 708 -24.92 37.45 -26.04
C ALA A 708 -25.51 36.03 -25.94
N GLY A 709 -25.35 35.37 -24.80
CA GLY A 709 -25.92 34.05 -24.55
C GLY A 709 -27.44 34.00 -24.50
N LEU A 710 -28.13 35.13 -24.32
CA LEU A 710 -29.59 35.20 -24.39
C LEU A 710 -30.12 35.04 -25.83
N GLU A 711 -29.29 35.23 -26.84
CA GLU A 711 -29.70 35.18 -28.25
C GLU A 711 -29.86 33.75 -28.78
N HIS A 712 -29.28 32.76 -28.10
CA HIS A 712 -29.27 31.37 -28.55
C HIS A 712 -30.15 30.48 -27.66
N ASP A 713 -30.89 29.54 -28.27
CA ASP A 713 -31.87 28.70 -27.57
C ASP A 713 -31.23 27.81 -26.49
N HIS A 714 -30.04 27.27 -26.78
CA HIS A 714 -29.35 26.31 -25.90
C HIS A 714 -28.61 26.97 -24.72
N SER A 715 -28.47 28.30 -24.71
CA SER A 715 -27.79 29.04 -23.64
C SER A 715 -28.64 30.07 -22.93
N CYS A 716 -29.82 30.41 -23.47
CA CYS A 716 -30.68 31.43 -22.89
C CYS A 716 -31.06 31.12 -21.45
N GLU A 717 -31.38 29.87 -21.12
CA GLU A 717 -31.70 29.45 -19.75
C GLU A 717 -30.51 29.64 -18.79
N MET A 718 -29.29 29.32 -19.23
CA MET A 718 -28.07 29.48 -18.43
C MET A 718 -27.72 30.96 -18.25
N GLY A 719 -27.90 31.77 -19.29
CA GLY A 719 -27.73 33.23 -19.22
C GLY A 719 -28.71 33.87 -18.24
N VAL A 720 -29.99 33.48 -18.29
CA VAL A 720 -31.01 33.93 -17.34
C VAL A 720 -30.71 33.46 -15.91
N ALA A 721 -30.22 32.23 -15.74
CA ALA A 721 -29.80 31.73 -14.42
C ALA A 721 -28.66 32.58 -13.85
N ILE A 722 -27.65 32.93 -14.66
CA ILE A 722 -26.56 33.84 -14.24
C ILE A 722 -27.11 35.21 -13.85
N LEU A 723 -27.96 35.82 -14.69
CA LEU A 723 -28.57 37.13 -14.40
C LEU A 723 -29.41 37.11 -13.12
N SER A 724 -30.10 35.99 -12.86
CA SER A 724 -30.82 35.77 -11.61
C SER A 724 -29.85 35.73 -10.43
N THR A 725 -28.81 34.91 -10.50
CA THR A 725 -27.78 34.83 -9.45
C THR A 725 -27.17 36.20 -9.17
N VAL A 726 -26.84 36.97 -10.20
CA VAL A 726 -26.36 38.36 -10.02
C VAL A 726 -27.44 39.22 -9.37
N ALA A 727 -28.68 39.24 -9.86
CA ALA A 727 -29.73 40.09 -9.31
C ALA A 727 -30.04 39.83 -7.81
N PHE A 728 -29.88 38.59 -7.34
CA PHE A 728 -30.18 38.21 -5.95
C PHE A 728 -29.00 38.26 -5.00
N TYR A 729 -27.78 38.04 -5.50
CA TYR A 729 -26.57 37.89 -4.66
C TYR A 729 -25.51 38.97 -4.89
N SER A 730 -25.78 39.95 -5.77
CA SER A 730 -24.93 41.13 -5.97
C SER A 730 -25.33 42.31 -5.08
N SER A 731 -24.58 43.41 -5.15
CA SER A 731 -24.97 44.66 -4.47
C SER A 731 -26.31 45.18 -5.00
N PRO A 732 -27.20 45.75 -4.16
CA PRO A 732 -28.48 46.34 -4.59
C PRO A 732 -28.35 47.45 -5.64
N SER A 733 -27.14 47.98 -5.82
CA SER A 733 -26.81 49.00 -6.82
C SER A 733 -26.66 48.46 -8.25
N ILE A 734 -26.53 47.14 -8.43
CA ILE A 734 -26.39 46.54 -9.77
C ILE A 734 -27.77 46.27 -10.36
N ASN A 735 -28.04 46.89 -11.50
CA ASN A 735 -29.20 46.60 -12.32
C ASN A 735 -28.78 45.73 -13.51
N VAL A 736 -29.13 44.44 -13.48
CA VAL A 736 -28.80 43.48 -14.54
C VAL A 736 -29.50 43.78 -15.88
N LEU A 737 -30.59 44.56 -15.86
CA LEU A 737 -31.33 44.97 -17.05
C LEU A 737 -30.80 46.30 -17.65
N ASP A 738 -29.80 46.92 -17.03
CA ASP A 738 -29.25 48.19 -17.49
C ASP A 738 -28.04 47.99 -18.42
N GLY A 739 -27.94 48.83 -19.46
CA GLY A 739 -26.85 48.82 -20.42
C GLY A 739 -27.29 48.74 -21.90
N PRO A 740 -26.52 49.36 -22.82
CA PRO A 740 -26.90 49.44 -24.23
C PRO A 740 -26.90 48.08 -24.95
N THR A 741 -26.03 47.15 -24.53
CA THR A 741 -25.96 45.79 -25.08
C THR A 741 -27.19 44.97 -24.70
N MET A 742 -27.62 45.05 -23.43
CA MET A 742 -28.84 44.39 -22.95
C MET A 742 -30.08 44.92 -23.69
N ASP A 743 -30.22 46.24 -23.80
CA ASP A 743 -31.33 46.88 -24.52
C ASP A 743 -31.41 46.41 -25.99
N GLN A 744 -30.26 46.34 -26.68
CA GLN A 744 -30.16 45.86 -28.07
C GLN A 744 -30.52 44.38 -28.21
N THR A 745 -30.03 43.53 -27.30
CA THR A 745 -30.30 42.09 -27.33
C THR A 745 -31.77 41.78 -27.03
N LEU A 746 -32.36 42.41 -26.01
CA LEU A 746 -33.79 42.26 -25.72
C LEU A 746 -34.66 42.73 -26.91
N THR A 747 -34.29 43.83 -27.56
CA THR A 747 -34.96 44.32 -28.77
C THR A 747 -34.87 43.31 -29.91
N ARG A 748 -33.68 42.72 -30.16
CA ARG A 748 -33.48 41.69 -31.19
C ARG A 748 -34.31 40.44 -30.93
N ILE A 749 -34.30 39.92 -29.71
CA ILE A 749 -35.07 38.72 -29.32
C ILE A 749 -36.58 38.99 -29.48
N CYS A 750 -37.07 40.14 -29.01
CA CYS A 750 -38.48 40.52 -29.13
C CYS A 750 -38.91 40.78 -30.58
N SER A 751 -38.01 41.24 -31.45
CA SER A 751 -38.27 41.47 -32.88
C SER A 751 -38.32 40.19 -33.71
N SER A 752 -37.74 39.09 -33.22
CA SER A 752 -37.60 37.81 -33.94
C SER A 752 -38.88 36.96 -33.95
N GLY A 753 -39.97 37.40 -33.31
CA GLY A 753 -41.30 36.79 -33.43
C GLY A 753 -41.37 35.31 -33.00
N ARG A 754 -41.94 34.43 -33.85
CA ARG A 754 -42.24 33.02 -33.52
C ARG A 754 -41.00 32.14 -33.39
N GLU A 755 -39.88 32.49 -34.01
CA GLU A 755 -38.62 31.72 -33.97
C GLU A 755 -37.92 31.81 -32.61
N ALA A 756 -38.30 32.77 -31.76
CA ALA A 756 -37.73 32.99 -30.43
C ALA A 756 -38.65 32.52 -29.27
N HIS A 757 -39.68 31.71 -29.54
CA HIS A 757 -40.72 31.41 -28.54
C HIS A 757 -40.18 30.83 -27.22
N VAL A 758 -39.20 29.93 -27.28
CA VAL A 758 -38.56 29.34 -26.08
C VAL A 758 -37.83 30.42 -25.27
N ARG A 759 -36.99 31.24 -25.92
CA ARG A 759 -36.26 32.34 -25.29
C ARG A 759 -37.19 33.38 -24.66
N LEU A 760 -38.26 33.75 -25.37
CA LEU A 760 -39.25 34.71 -24.89
C LEU A 760 -39.98 34.21 -23.64
N ASN A 761 -40.30 32.91 -23.56
CA ASN A 761 -40.92 32.33 -22.37
C ASN A 761 -39.97 32.35 -21.16
N ILE A 762 -38.70 31.98 -21.35
CA ILE A 762 -37.68 32.02 -20.30
C ILE A 762 -37.47 33.46 -19.79
N LEU A 763 -37.33 34.43 -20.71
CA LEU A 763 -37.18 35.84 -20.36
C LEU A 763 -38.41 36.40 -19.65
N ALA A 764 -39.62 36.03 -20.06
CA ALA A 764 -40.84 36.46 -19.39
C ALA A 764 -40.89 35.96 -17.93
N GLN A 765 -40.57 34.69 -17.70
CA GLN A 765 -40.48 34.11 -16.35
C GLN A 765 -39.44 34.84 -15.48
N PHE A 766 -38.28 35.17 -16.05
CA PHE A 766 -37.25 35.93 -15.37
C PHE A 766 -37.70 37.35 -14.98
N LEU A 767 -38.37 38.07 -15.88
CA LEU A 767 -38.88 39.41 -15.59
C LEU A 767 -39.94 39.38 -14.49
N HIS A 768 -40.82 38.36 -14.47
CA HIS A 768 -41.77 38.13 -13.37
C HIS A 768 -41.04 37.87 -12.05
N GLN A 769 -39.99 37.05 -12.06
CA GLN A 769 -39.19 36.77 -10.86
C GLN A 769 -38.51 38.04 -10.31
N LEU A 770 -37.95 38.88 -11.18
CA LEU A 770 -37.37 40.17 -10.77
C LEU A 770 -38.42 41.16 -10.25
N TYR A 771 -39.61 41.18 -10.86
CA TYR A 771 -40.70 42.09 -10.50
C TYR A 771 -41.29 41.81 -9.12
N VAL A 772 -41.47 40.52 -8.78
CA VAL A 772 -41.93 40.10 -7.43
C VAL A 772 -40.86 40.37 -6.37
N SER A 773 -39.61 40.53 -6.79
CA SER A 773 -38.47 40.84 -5.92
C SER A 773 -38.24 42.37 -5.82
N ASN A 774 -37.14 42.81 -5.19
CA ASN A 774 -36.81 44.23 -5.02
C ASN A 774 -36.41 44.98 -6.32
N HIS A 775 -36.68 44.43 -7.51
CA HIS A 775 -36.22 44.96 -8.80
C HIS A 775 -37.35 45.45 -9.72
N ALA A 776 -38.57 45.64 -9.19
CA ALA A 776 -39.74 46.06 -9.97
C ALA A 776 -39.56 47.36 -10.79
N SER A 777 -38.84 48.35 -10.25
CA SER A 777 -38.56 49.61 -10.94
C SER A 777 -37.70 49.41 -12.20
N ALA A 778 -36.66 48.56 -12.11
CA ALA A 778 -35.80 48.21 -13.23
C ALA A 778 -36.56 47.49 -14.34
N VAL A 779 -37.44 46.55 -13.97
CA VAL A 779 -38.31 45.82 -14.91
C VAL A 779 -39.24 46.78 -15.65
N LYS A 780 -39.90 47.71 -14.96
CA LYS A 780 -40.78 48.71 -15.59
C LYS A 780 -40.03 49.61 -16.57
N VAL A 781 -38.81 50.03 -16.23
CA VAL A 781 -37.98 50.85 -17.14
C VAL A 781 -37.61 50.07 -18.40
N ALA A 782 -37.17 48.81 -18.26
CA ALA A 782 -36.81 47.96 -19.39
C ALA A 782 -38.01 47.68 -20.31
N LEU A 783 -39.18 47.36 -19.75
CA LEU A 783 -40.41 47.12 -20.52
C LEU A 783 -40.89 48.37 -21.26
N ASN A 784 -40.81 49.56 -20.64
CA ASN A 784 -41.15 50.82 -21.31
C ASN A 784 -40.21 51.14 -22.47
N LYS A 785 -38.91 50.84 -22.36
CA LYS A 785 -37.95 50.95 -23.47
C LYS A 785 -38.26 49.96 -24.60
N LEU A 786 -38.63 48.72 -24.28
CA LEU A 786 -39.00 47.72 -25.30
C LEU A 786 -40.27 48.12 -26.04
N LYS A 787 -41.27 48.64 -25.32
CA LYS A 787 -42.52 49.16 -25.90
C LYS A 787 -42.28 50.31 -26.88
N SER A 788 -41.30 51.17 -26.65
CA SER A 788 -40.95 52.26 -27.56
C SER A 788 -40.07 51.82 -28.74
N SER A 789 -39.27 50.76 -28.56
CA SER A 789 -38.26 50.32 -29.54
C SER A 789 -38.76 49.26 -30.53
N VAL A 790 -39.72 48.43 -30.13
CA VAL A 790 -40.24 47.32 -30.95
C VAL A 790 -41.65 47.66 -31.47
N ARG A 791 -41.77 47.93 -32.77
CA ARG A 791 -43.03 48.37 -33.41
C ARG A 791 -44.19 47.38 -33.28
N SER A 792 -43.91 46.08 -33.19
CA SER A 792 -44.90 45.00 -33.07
C SER A 792 -45.00 44.43 -31.64
N PHE A 793 -44.53 45.16 -30.63
CA PHE A 793 -44.48 44.66 -29.25
C PHE A 793 -45.86 44.25 -28.73
N HIS A 794 -46.87 45.12 -28.91
CA HIS A 794 -48.23 44.89 -28.41
C HIS A 794 -48.93 43.65 -28.96
N ASP A 795 -48.56 43.21 -30.17
CA ASP A 795 -49.15 42.04 -30.83
C ASP A 795 -48.30 40.76 -30.63
N SER A 796 -47.23 40.84 -29.83
CA SER A 796 -46.32 39.73 -29.60
C SER A 796 -46.82 38.80 -28.47
N PRO A 797 -46.58 37.47 -28.56
CA PRO A 797 -46.90 36.54 -27.47
C PRO A 797 -46.12 36.86 -26.18
N PHE A 798 -44.98 37.55 -26.30
CA PHE A 798 -44.19 38.02 -25.17
C PHE A 798 -44.88 39.16 -24.40
N ALA A 799 -45.50 40.12 -25.10
CA ALA A 799 -46.26 41.18 -24.45
C ALA A 799 -47.50 40.64 -23.72
N ALA A 800 -48.12 39.57 -24.24
CA ALA A 800 -49.18 38.86 -23.51
C ALA A 800 -48.65 38.16 -22.25
N ALA A 801 -47.48 37.53 -22.31
CA ALA A 801 -46.86 36.85 -21.16
C ALA A 801 -46.41 37.82 -20.05
N VAL A 802 -46.16 39.08 -20.37
CA VAL A 802 -45.68 40.11 -19.43
C VAL A 802 -46.72 41.23 -19.22
N HIS A 803 -47.97 41.02 -19.65
CA HIS A 803 -49.02 42.05 -19.63
C HIS A 803 -49.30 42.57 -18.20
N ASP A 804 -49.37 41.66 -17.22
CA ASP A 804 -49.63 41.99 -15.82
C ASP A 804 -48.52 42.91 -15.23
N LEU A 805 -47.28 42.83 -15.74
CA LEU A 805 -46.17 43.69 -15.30
C LEU A 805 -46.21 45.10 -15.92
N LEU A 806 -46.97 45.28 -17.01
CA LEU A 806 -47.16 46.57 -17.69
C LEU A 806 -48.31 47.39 -17.09
N GLU A 807 -49.30 46.72 -16.48
CA GLU A 807 -50.48 47.36 -15.88
C GLU A 807 -50.32 47.66 -14.37
N GLY A 808 -49.47 46.89 -13.66
CA GLY A 808 -49.11 47.11 -12.25
C GLY A 808 -47.99 48.12 -12.06
#